data_AF-A0A2S6CXU1-F1
#
_entry.id   AF-A0A2S6CXU1-F1
#
_cell.length_a   1.000
_cell.length_b   1.000
_cell.length_c   1.000
_cell.angle_alpha   90.00
_cell.angle_beta   90.00
_cell.angle_gamma   90.00
#
_symmetry.space_group_name_H-M   'P 1'
#
loop_
_entity.id
_entity.type
_entity.pdbx_description
1 polymer ?
#
loop_
_entity_poly.entity_id
_entity_poly.type
_entity_poly.pdbx_seq_one_letter_code
_entity_poly.pdbx_strand_id
1 'polypeptide(L)'
;SRSSILAVGVAVLRPENWLFSLLNLNHLINGSFLLPRITILSLPNLHSRLKKWLLNDWDNGIHNVNQLLAYTMQFIPVVEAVNKALEIKPEEQIIWSISKLAETTYDWELIYFTSAALSEKLKLQALDYFFLPFPGKQRLKASLNTDTRFDTPSRAAAAGFWYLHEKQATQAIEAFAVVRSLLYGEEMYILAQTLAVFNDVKDLNSIANLEIPTFPTSGLLRPATWQTLDRFVKIIEDIKIINGSVSRVSRSSALNRALGELTTILNTADTLPKAEQGLIIDIAHNWQRQLLQIAGEVGETLITKSVNNPYVIGDPVMGNLFIGREDIMRRLEELWLRGIQLQSVVIYGHRRMGKTSILRNTANSLDNQVKVAYVNLLKLGDVTQGVGEVLMAISDEISQVVNIPPPNDDDLLKLPELTFNRYFKKVIKNLSGGLIIAIDEFEKIEDLIKDKKIPANFMDFLRGLLQESTQVAFAFAGLHTLDEMTADYFHPFFGSVISIRVGFLSRGATGQILANPAIEDFFLDYTPEALDKIYDLTYGQPYLVNLVGFHLVRLYNDFVFEQGRNRDPVFTVEDVEAIVKKPEFFQRGSNYFNGVWGQAGENNDHTQQIILTYLAKHTAGLTVNELTELTRIDKTDLQKALDTLERHDVIVENQGRWKIIVELFRRWVVKTYP
;
A
#
# COMPACT_ATOMS: atom_id res chain seq x y z
N SER A 1 27.81 15.91 29.06
CA SER A 1 28.58 16.63 30.09
C SER A 1 30.08 16.47 29.80
N ARG A 2 30.64 17.37 28.99
CA ARG A 2 32.08 17.60 28.95
C ARG A 2 32.33 18.91 29.68
N SER A 3 33.19 18.83 30.68
CA SER A 3 33.70 19.92 31.48
C SER A 3 34.12 21.09 30.58
N SER A 4 33.41 22.22 30.69
CA SER A 4 33.82 23.49 30.09
C SER A 4 35.25 23.77 30.50
N ILE A 5 36.13 24.05 29.54
CA ILE A 5 37.52 24.46 29.78
C ILE A 5 37.59 25.70 30.70
N LEU A 6 36.48 26.43 30.80
CA LEU A 6 36.24 27.56 31.70
C LEU A 6 35.84 27.21 33.14
N ALA A 7 35.84 25.93 33.56
CA ALA A 7 35.64 25.58 34.98
C ALA A 7 36.92 25.90 35.79
N VAL A 8 37.02 27.16 36.22
CA VAL A 8 38.22 27.77 36.83
C VAL A 8 38.47 27.22 38.24
N GLY A 9 39.59 26.51 38.39
CA GLY A 9 40.25 26.26 39.68
C GLY A 9 41.68 26.82 39.66
N VAL A 10 42.19 27.27 40.82
CA VAL A 10 43.54 27.87 40.99
C VAL A 10 44.65 26.96 40.42
N ALA A 11 44.45 25.64 40.41
CA ALA A 11 45.37 24.65 39.85
C ALA A 11 45.57 24.71 38.32
N VAL A 12 44.71 25.41 37.56
CA VAL A 12 44.80 25.52 36.09
C VAL A 12 45.48 26.83 35.64
N LEU A 13 45.55 27.84 36.50
CA LEU A 13 46.19 29.12 36.17
C LEU A 13 47.71 28.96 35.97
N ARG A 14 48.34 28.05 36.74
CA ARG A 14 49.79 27.79 36.75
C ARG A 14 50.63 29.08 36.62
N PRO A 15 50.45 30.06 37.54
CA PRO A 15 51.14 31.34 37.49
C PRO A 15 52.66 31.18 37.48
N GLU A 16 53.21 30.12 38.08
CA GLU A 16 54.61 29.74 38.03
C GLU A 16 55.09 29.47 36.60
N ASN A 17 54.33 28.67 35.84
CA ASN A 17 54.62 28.35 34.44
C ASN A 17 54.52 29.59 33.55
N TRP A 18 53.54 30.44 33.81
CA TRP A 18 53.39 31.73 33.13
C TRP A 18 54.56 32.67 33.44
N LEU A 19 55.00 32.76 34.71
CA LEU A 19 56.15 33.59 35.09
C LEU A 19 57.45 33.12 34.41
N PHE A 20 57.69 31.80 34.34
CA PHE A 20 58.84 31.22 33.62
C PHE A 20 58.83 31.55 32.13
N SER A 21 57.66 31.64 31.50
CA SER A 21 57.54 32.01 30.09
C SER A 21 57.85 33.49 29.81
N LEU A 22 57.63 34.38 30.78
CA LEU A 22 58.00 35.79 30.69
C LEU A 22 59.53 35.98 30.71
N LEU A 23 60.26 35.14 31.45
CA LEU A 23 61.73 35.21 31.51
C LEU A 23 62.41 34.82 30.18
N ASN A 24 61.70 34.15 29.27
CA ASN A 24 62.16 33.74 27.93
C ASN A 24 61.62 34.62 26.78
N LEU A 25 61.10 35.83 27.08
CA LEU A 25 60.51 36.76 26.11
C LEU A 25 61.42 37.11 24.92
N ASN A 26 62.74 37.17 25.11
CA ASN A 26 63.67 37.46 24.01
C ASN A 26 63.80 36.31 22.99
N HIS A 27 63.57 35.05 23.40
CA HIS A 27 63.53 33.90 22.47
C HIS A 27 62.17 33.76 21.77
N LEU A 28 61.08 34.23 22.40
CA LEU A 28 59.74 34.28 21.80
C LEU A 28 59.68 35.18 20.53
N ILE A 29 60.58 36.16 20.43
CA ILE A 29 60.74 37.05 19.28
C ILE A 29 61.58 36.39 18.15
N ASN A 30 62.53 35.51 18.49
CA ASN A 30 63.61 35.03 17.58
C ASN A 30 63.51 33.56 17.12
N GLY A 31 62.41 32.85 17.38
CA GLY A 31 62.02 31.68 16.58
C GLY A 31 61.99 30.31 17.26
N SER A 32 62.50 30.12 18.48
CA SER A 32 62.38 28.85 19.23
C SER A 32 61.35 28.96 20.37
N PHE A 33 60.39 28.02 20.40
CA PHE A 33 59.25 28.06 21.31
C PHE A 33 59.42 27.01 22.42
N LEU A 34 59.62 27.45 23.66
CA LEU A 34 59.39 26.63 24.85
C LEU A 34 58.12 27.15 25.52
N LEU A 35 56.96 26.66 25.08
CA LEU A 35 55.70 26.96 25.76
C LEU A 35 55.56 26.11 27.01
N PRO A 36 55.13 26.69 28.14
CA PRO A 36 54.71 25.88 29.27
C PRO A 36 53.48 25.05 28.89
N ARG A 37 53.47 23.78 29.29
CA ARG A 37 52.31 22.90 29.17
C ARG A 37 51.22 23.41 30.14
N ILE A 38 50.09 23.84 29.58
CA ILE A 38 48.84 24.21 30.28
C ILE A 38 48.98 25.46 31.20
N THR A 39 48.70 26.65 30.65
CA THR A 39 48.40 27.87 31.42
C THR A 39 47.31 28.68 30.71
N ILE A 40 46.28 29.08 31.45
CA ILE A 40 45.18 29.93 30.94
C ILE A 40 45.63 31.39 30.80
N LEU A 41 46.69 31.79 31.51
CA LEU A 41 47.19 33.15 31.50
C LEU A 41 47.76 33.51 30.13
N SER A 42 47.28 34.63 29.58
CA SER A 42 47.65 35.05 28.23
C SER A 42 49.13 35.40 28.15
N LEU A 43 49.84 34.81 27.19
CA LEU A 43 51.23 35.17 26.93
C LEU A 43 51.34 36.47 26.13
N PRO A 44 52.31 37.34 26.45
CA PRO A 44 52.53 38.57 25.69
C PRO A 44 52.80 38.28 24.21
N ASN A 45 52.24 39.10 23.32
CA ASN A 45 52.41 39.03 21.86
C ASN A 45 51.94 37.75 21.17
N LEU A 46 51.35 36.79 21.90
CA LEU A 46 50.88 35.54 21.31
C LEU A 46 49.76 35.80 20.29
N HIS A 47 48.78 36.63 20.63
CA HIS A 47 47.67 36.97 19.72
C HIS A 47 48.18 37.58 18.39
N SER A 48 49.19 38.45 18.43
CA SER A 48 49.77 39.07 17.22
C SER A 48 50.44 38.06 16.30
N ARG A 49 51.14 37.08 16.88
CA ARG A 49 51.79 36.01 16.11
C ARG A 49 50.78 35.03 15.52
N LEU A 50 49.78 34.62 16.32
CA LEU A 50 48.67 33.79 15.86
C LEU A 50 47.91 34.46 14.72
N LYS A 51 47.61 35.76 14.85
CA LYS A 51 47.00 36.56 13.79
C LYS A 51 47.86 36.57 12.52
N LYS A 52 49.18 36.76 12.65
CA LYS A 52 50.10 36.73 11.49
C LYS A 52 50.09 35.37 10.79
N TRP A 53 50.04 34.27 11.54
CA TRP A 53 49.90 32.93 10.94
C TRP A 53 48.59 32.78 10.17
N LEU A 54 47.47 33.14 10.79
CA LEU A 54 46.15 33.09 10.16
C LEU A 54 46.04 33.96 8.90
N LEU A 55 46.65 35.15 8.89
CA LEU A 55 46.65 36.05 7.73
C LEU A 55 47.58 35.58 6.60
N ASN A 56 48.69 34.91 6.94
CA ASN A 56 49.65 34.41 5.95
C ASN A 56 49.14 33.15 5.24
N ASP A 57 48.65 32.18 6.02
CA ASP A 57 48.15 30.90 5.54
C ASP A 57 47.04 30.45 6.48
N TRP A 58 45.80 30.48 6.01
CA TRP A 58 44.64 30.24 6.85
C TRP A 58 44.59 28.79 7.37
N ASP A 59 44.88 27.81 6.51
CA ASP A 59 44.78 26.39 6.86
C ASP A 59 45.87 25.99 7.86
N ASN A 60 47.13 26.39 7.59
CA ASN A 60 48.23 26.18 8.53
C ASN A 60 48.04 27.01 9.81
N GLY A 61 47.48 28.21 9.69
CA GLY A 61 47.15 29.08 10.82
C GLY A 61 46.12 28.45 11.76
N ILE A 62 45.03 27.89 11.23
CA ILE A 62 44.03 27.17 12.03
C ILE A 62 44.64 25.94 12.69
N HIS A 63 45.43 25.16 11.95
CA HIS A 63 46.12 24.00 12.51
C HIS A 63 46.98 24.40 13.72
N ASN A 64 47.79 25.45 13.57
CA ASN A 64 48.64 25.96 14.64
C ASN A 64 47.84 26.48 15.83
N VAL A 65 46.75 27.21 15.58
CA VAL A 65 45.85 27.71 16.63
C VAL A 65 45.24 26.55 17.42
N ASN A 66 44.76 25.51 16.74
CA ASN A 66 44.15 24.35 17.39
C ASN A 66 45.16 23.54 18.21
N GLN A 67 46.36 23.28 17.65
CA GLN A 67 47.43 22.60 18.39
C GLN A 67 47.86 23.40 19.62
N LEU A 68 47.99 24.73 19.47
CA LEU A 68 48.33 25.61 20.59
C LEU A 68 47.23 25.62 21.65
N LEU A 69 45.97 25.69 21.24
CA LEU A 69 44.84 25.68 22.15
C LEU A 69 44.80 24.36 22.94
N ALA A 70 44.94 23.23 22.28
CA ALA A 70 44.98 21.90 22.90
C ALA A 70 46.21 21.71 23.83
N TYR A 71 47.35 22.32 23.50
CA TYR A 71 48.59 22.18 24.28
C TYR A 71 48.68 23.15 25.48
N THR A 72 48.18 24.38 25.32
CA THR A 72 48.38 25.47 26.29
C THR A 72 47.12 25.87 27.05
N MET A 73 45.92 25.65 26.50
CA MET A 73 44.66 26.18 27.02
C MET A 73 44.55 27.72 26.96
N GLN A 74 45.39 28.40 26.17
CA GLN A 74 45.35 29.86 26.00
C GLN A 74 44.20 30.33 25.12
N PHE A 75 43.00 30.26 25.66
CA PHE A 75 41.75 30.51 24.95
C PHE A 75 41.57 31.97 24.52
N ILE A 76 41.85 32.93 25.41
CA ILE A 76 41.68 34.38 25.18
C ILE A 76 42.49 34.88 23.96
N PRO A 77 43.83 34.68 23.88
CA PRO A 77 44.62 35.19 22.75
C PRO A 77 44.31 34.47 21.44
N VAL A 78 43.81 33.23 21.50
CA VAL A 78 43.34 32.47 20.34
C VAL A 78 42.07 33.10 19.76
N VAL A 79 41.03 33.31 20.59
CA VAL A 79 39.78 33.94 20.15
C VAL A 79 40.04 35.35 19.59
N GLU A 80 40.88 36.14 20.27
CA GLU A 80 41.23 37.48 19.81
C GLU A 80 41.94 37.46 18.45
N ALA A 81 42.88 36.54 18.24
CA ALA A 81 43.59 36.40 16.98
C ALA A 81 42.67 35.98 15.83
N VAL A 82 41.77 35.01 16.07
CA VAL A 82 40.81 34.53 15.07
C VAL A 82 39.84 35.65 14.68
N ASN A 83 39.26 36.37 15.65
CA ASN A 83 38.33 37.46 15.37
C ASN A 83 38.99 38.59 14.57
N LYS A 84 40.18 39.03 14.98
CA LYS A 84 40.93 40.07 14.25
C LYS A 84 41.41 39.63 12.87
N ALA A 85 41.61 38.33 12.64
CA ALA A 85 41.97 37.82 11.33
C ALA A 85 40.74 37.76 10.40
N LEU A 86 39.58 37.33 10.92
CA LEU A 86 38.31 37.32 10.19
C LEU A 86 37.82 38.73 9.83
N GLU A 87 38.04 39.73 10.69
CA GLU A 87 37.73 41.14 10.41
C GLU A 87 38.49 41.72 9.20
N ILE A 88 39.66 41.18 8.88
CA ILE A 88 40.51 41.65 7.78
C ILE A 88 40.24 40.89 6.47
N LYS A 89 39.62 39.71 6.55
CA LYS A 89 39.39 38.86 5.37
C LYS A 89 38.36 39.49 4.42
N PRO A 90 38.51 39.29 3.10
CA PRO A 90 37.48 39.64 2.12
C PRO A 90 36.18 38.88 2.40
N GLU A 91 35.04 39.52 2.16
CA GLU A 91 33.71 38.96 2.46
C GLU A 91 33.46 37.60 1.76
N GLU A 92 33.95 37.45 0.53
CA GLU A 92 33.85 36.21 -0.27
C GLU A 92 34.54 35.01 0.38
N GLN A 93 35.50 35.23 1.28
CA GLN A 93 36.25 34.17 1.96
C GLN A 93 35.72 33.85 3.36
N ILE A 94 34.77 34.63 3.89
CA ILE A 94 34.35 34.53 5.30
C ILE A 94 33.72 33.17 5.59
N ILE A 95 32.71 32.77 4.81
CA ILE A 95 31.95 31.53 5.05
C ILE A 95 32.87 30.31 4.90
N TRP A 96 33.69 30.28 3.85
CA TRP A 96 34.68 29.22 3.64
C TRP A 96 35.69 29.14 4.80
N SER A 97 36.18 30.28 5.27
CA SER A 97 37.17 30.34 6.35
C SER A 97 36.63 29.81 7.68
N ILE A 98 35.39 30.20 8.03
CA ILE A 98 34.71 29.74 9.24
C ILE A 98 34.32 28.27 9.12
N SER A 99 33.90 27.83 7.94
CA SER A 99 33.65 26.42 7.63
C SER A 99 34.88 25.55 7.92
N LYS A 100 36.06 25.96 7.45
CA LYS A 100 37.34 25.28 7.73
C LYS A 100 37.70 25.27 9.21
N LEU A 101 37.45 26.38 9.90
CA LEU A 101 37.65 26.46 11.34
C LEU A 101 36.73 25.47 12.08
N ALA A 102 35.45 25.38 11.69
CA ALA A 102 34.47 24.47 12.28
C ALA A 102 34.82 22.98 12.05
N GLU A 103 35.39 22.64 10.90
CA GLU A 103 35.83 21.26 10.60
C GLU A 103 37.00 20.81 11.49
N THR A 104 37.93 21.73 11.77
CA THR A 104 39.22 21.41 12.39
C THR A 104 39.30 21.80 13.87
N THR A 105 38.32 22.55 14.39
CA THR A 105 38.36 23.04 15.78
C THR A 105 38.49 21.91 16.80
N TYR A 106 39.38 22.12 17.77
CA TYR A 106 39.50 21.27 18.95
C TYR A 106 38.34 21.52 19.93
N ASP A 107 37.90 22.78 20.04
CA ASP A 107 36.85 23.22 20.97
C ASP A 107 35.85 24.11 20.22
N TRP A 108 34.59 23.70 20.19
CA TRP A 108 33.52 24.46 19.54
C TRP A 108 33.21 25.78 20.24
N GLU A 109 33.63 25.97 21.50
CA GLU A 109 33.56 27.29 22.14
C GLU A 109 34.33 28.35 21.32
N LEU A 110 35.38 27.96 20.60
CA LEU A 110 36.10 28.88 19.71
C LEU A 110 35.15 29.47 18.65
N ILE A 111 34.35 28.63 17.98
CA ILE A 111 33.35 29.07 16.99
C ILE A 111 32.30 29.95 17.67
N TYR A 112 31.77 29.53 18.81
CA TYR A 112 30.80 30.33 19.56
C TYR A 112 31.31 31.75 19.86
N PHE A 113 32.54 31.89 20.37
CA PHE A 113 33.13 33.19 20.68
C PHE A 113 33.69 33.95 19.47
N THR A 114 33.66 33.35 18.28
CA THR A 114 33.78 34.15 17.05
C THR A 114 32.52 34.98 16.76
N SER A 115 31.38 34.60 17.35
CA SER A 115 30.14 35.39 17.31
C SER A 115 29.86 36.12 18.63
N ALA A 116 29.84 35.41 19.75
CA ALA A 116 29.51 35.91 21.08
C ALA A 116 30.65 36.68 21.75
N ALA A 117 30.33 37.48 22.77
CA ALA A 117 31.32 38.27 23.49
C ALA A 117 31.99 37.45 24.62
N LEU A 118 33.26 37.05 24.43
CA LEU A 118 34.05 36.33 25.44
C LEU A 118 34.16 37.11 26.76
N SER A 119 34.34 38.43 26.69
CA SER A 119 34.44 39.29 27.86
C SER A 119 33.18 39.24 28.74
N GLU A 120 32.00 39.20 28.13
CA GLU A 120 30.72 39.19 28.84
C GLU A 120 30.49 37.83 29.52
N LYS A 121 30.83 36.72 28.85
CA LYS A 121 30.75 35.37 29.44
C LYS A 121 31.76 35.18 30.59
N LEU A 122 32.98 35.72 30.48
CA LEU A 122 33.95 35.71 31.57
C LEU A 122 33.50 36.55 32.77
N LYS A 123 32.91 37.73 32.54
CA LYS A 123 32.29 38.54 33.61
C LYS A 123 31.15 37.78 34.30
N LEU A 124 30.31 37.09 33.54
CA LEU A 124 29.20 36.29 34.06
C LEU A 124 29.72 35.15 34.95
N GLN A 125 30.71 34.39 34.48
CA GLN A 125 31.35 33.31 35.24
C GLN A 125 32.05 33.81 36.50
N ALA A 126 32.73 34.97 36.44
CA ALA A 126 33.32 35.59 37.62
C ALA A 126 32.24 35.96 38.66
N LEU A 127 31.09 36.47 38.23
CA LEU A 127 29.95 36.73 39.11
C LEU A 127 29.37 35.44 39.70
N ASP A 128 29.37 34.32 38.99
CA ASP A 128 28.94 33.02 39.50
C ASP A 128 29.89 32.44 40.55
N TYR A 129 31.20 32.56 40.32
CA TYR A 129 32.24 32.00 41.19
C TYR A 129 32.43 32.79 42.50
N PHE A 130 32.22 34.11 42.48
CA PHE A 130 32.26 34.90 43.70
C PHE A 130 31.00 34.65 44.55
N PHE A 131 31.19 33.91 45.66
CA PHE A 131 30.17 33.53 46.66
C PHE A 131 29.52 34.71 47.42
N LEU A 132 29.89 35.98 47.15
CA LEU A 132 29.32 37.14 47.83
C LEU A 132 27.96 37.53 47.22
N PRO A 133 26.84 37.41 47.95
CA PRO A 133 25.55 37.95 47.51
C PRO A 133 25.53 39.46 47.80
N PHE A 134 25.57 40.30 46.76
CA PHE A 134 25.39 41.75 46.89
C PHE A 134 24.12 42.23 46.16
N PRO A 135 23.42 43.25 46.69
CA PRO A 135 22.23 43.81 46.05
C PRO A 135 22.56 44.29 44.63
N GLY A 136 21.88 43.76 43.62
CA GLY A 136 22.15 44.09 42.21
C GLY A 136 22.95 43.05 41.43
N LYS A 137 23.44 41.97 42.06
CA LYS A 137 24.08 40.83 41.35
C LYS A 137 23.20 40.28 40.21
N GLN A 138 21.90 40.12 40.45
CA GLN A 138 20.95 39.67 39.42
C GLN A 138 20.72 40.70 38.32
N ARG A 139 20.68 42.01 38.64
CA ARG A 139 20.57 43.08 37.64
C ARG A 139 21.82 43.16 36.75
N LEU A 140 23.01 43.01 37.34
CA LEU A 140 24.26 42.96 36.60
C LEU A 140 24.33 41.73 35.70
N LYS A 141 23.93 40.55 36.19
CA LYS A 141 23.80 39.35 35.35
C LYS A 141 22.86 39.57 34.16
N ALA A 142 21.70 40.17 34.39
CA ALA A 142 20.72 40.47 33.35
C ALA A 142 21.21 41.51 32.32
N SER A 143 22.22 42.32 32.66
CA SER A 143 22.81 43.31 31.74
C SER A 143 23.92 42.75 30.84
N LEU A 144 24.47 41.57 31.16
CA LEU A 144 25.51 40.93 30.35
C LEU A 144 24.83 40.18 29.21
N ASN A 145 25.13 40.57 27.97
CA ASN A 145 24.67 39.84 26.80
C ASN A 145 25.72 38.79 26.39
N THR A 146 25.39 37.53 26.59
CA THR A 146 26.23 36.39 26.18
C THR A 146 25.75 35.76 24.87
N ASP A 147 24.68 36.26 24.26
CA ASP A 147 24.13 35.66 23.06
C ASP A 147 25.07 35.84 21.85
N THR A 148 24.84 35.02 20.83
CA THR A 148 25.51 35.20 19.53
C THR A 148 25.08 36.53 18.92
N ARG A 149 25.93 37.09 18.06
CA ARG A 149 25.72 38.40 17.43
C ARG A 149 25.75 38.26 15.91
N PHE A 150 24.89 39.00 15.22
CA PHE A 150 24.83 38.99 13.76
C PHE A 150 25.22 40.34 13.15
N ASP A 151 25.91 41.19 13.91
CA ASP A 151 26.25 42.56 13.51
C ASP A 151 27.38 42.65 12.46
N THR A 152 28.11 41.55 12.23
CA THR A 152 29.06 41.42 11.12
C THR A 152 28.85 40.10 10.38
N PRO A 153 29.22 40.01 9.08
CA PRO A 153 29.11 38.75 8.34
C PRO A 153 29.88 37.60 8.97
N SER A 154 31.06 37.86 9.54
CA SER A 154 31.84 36.84 10.24
C SER A 154 31.14 36.29 11.48
N ARG A 155 30.51 37.15 12.28
CA ARG A 155 29.79 36.74 13.50
C ARG A 155 28.49 36.01 13.17
N ALA A 156 27.79 36.43 12.12
CA ALA A 156 26.59 35.76 11.63
C ALA A 156 26.92 34.36 11.08
N ALA A 157 27.92 34.22 10.20
CA ALA A 157 28.35 32.92 9.69
C ALA A 157 28.83 31.98 10.80
N ALA A 158 29.60 32.49 11.77
CA ALA A 158 30.02 31.73 12.95
C ALA A 158 28.85 31.23 13.80
N ALA A 159 27.86 32.11 14.03
CA ALA A 159 26.64 31.71 14.74
C ALA A 159 25.89 30.61 14.00
N GLY A 160 25.78 30.71 12.66
CA GLY A 160 25.13 29.68 11.84
C GLY A 160 25.78 28.30 12.00
N PHE A 161 27.11 28.21 11.90
CA PHE A 161 27.83 26.94 12.12
C PHE A 161 27.73 26.43 13.55
N TRP A 162 27.77 27.32 14.55
CA TRP A 162 27.54 26.96 15.95
C TRP A 162 26.14 26.40 16.17
N TYR A 163 25.10 27.05 15.62
CA TYR A 163 23.73 26.59 15.75
C TYR A 163 23.47 25.26 15.07
N LEU A 164 24.09 25.00 13.90
CA LEU A 164 24.04 23.66 13.32
C LEU A 164 24.65 22.61 14.27
N HIS A 165 25.81 22.92 14.88
CA HIS A 165 26.48 22.02 15.83
C HIS A 165 25.63 21.73 17.08
N GLU A 166 25.00 22.77 17.64
CA GLU A 166 24.10 22.66 18.79
C GLU A 166 22.70 22.14 18.42
N LYS A 167 22.51 21.70 17.16
CA LYS A 167 21.26 21.13 16.65
C LYS A 167 20.07 22.09 16.66
N GLN A 168 20.35 23.38 16.50
CA GLN A 168 19.40 24.48 16.49
C GLN A 168 19.20 25.02 15.07
N ALA A 169 18.69 24.17 14.16
CA ALA A 169 18.58 24.48 12.72
C ALA A 169 17.80 25.78 12.44
N THR A 170 16.71 26.05 13.16
CA THR A 170 15.92 27.29 12.99
C THR A 170 16.72 28.56 13.28
N GLN A 171 17.58 28.54 14.32
CA GLN A 171 18.45 29.68 14.63
C GLN A 171 19.60 29.79 13.63
N ALA A 172 20.07 28.67 13.07
CA ALA A 172 21.04 28.67 11.99
C ALA A 172 20.48 29.37 10.73
N ILE A 173 19.17 29.21 10.42
CA ILE A 173 18.52 29.91 9.30
C ILE A 173 18.63 31.42 9.49
N GLU A 174 18.26 31.94 10.67
CA GLU A 174 18.33 33.37 10.97
C GLU A 174 19.75 33.92 10.82
N ALA A 175 20.75 33.16 11.29
CA ALA A 175 22.15 33.55 11.19
C ALA A 175 22.66 33.53 9.74
N PHE A 176 22.34 32.49 8.95
CA PHE A 176 22.77 32.40 7.55
C PHE A 176 22.02 33.35 6.63
N ALA A 177 20.79 33.77 6.99
CA ALA A 177 20.04 34.78 6.24
C ALA A 177 20.80 36.11 6.12
N VAL A 178 21.57 36.48 7.16
CA VAL A 178 22.38 37.72 7.17
C VAL A 178 23.54 37.67 6.17
N VAL A 179 24.06 36.48 5.88
CA VAL A 179 25.20 36.28 4.96
C VAL A 179 24.78 35.70 3.62
N ARG A 180 23.48 35.67 3.31
CA ARG A 180 22.90 35.04 2.13
C ARG A 180 23.50 35.56 0.81
N SER A 181 23.81 36.85 0.75
CA SER A 181 24.39 37.50 -0.44
C SER A 181 25.88 37.19 -0.67
N LEU A 182 26.56 36.55 0.29
CA LEU A 182 27.98 36.20 0.18
C LEU A 182 28.17 34.86 -0.54
N LEU A 183 29.41 34.60 -0.98
CA LEU A 183 29.79 33.32 -1.57
C LEU A 183 29.52 32.17 -0.57
N TYR A 184 28.76 31.15 -1.00
CA TYR A 184 28.22 30.04 -0.19
C TYR A 184 27.11 30.42 0.81
N GLY A 185 26.69 31.69 0.87
CA GLY A 185 25.64 32.17 1.77
C GLY A 185 24.28 31.54 1.46
N GLU A 186 23.87 31.60 0.20
CA GLU A 186 22.64 30.95 -0.29
C GLU A 186 22.63 29.45 0.00
N GLU A 187 23.74 28.76 -0.26
CA GLU A 187 23.88 27.33 0.00
C GLU A 187 23.66 27.01 1.48
N MET A 188 24.35 27.71 2.38
CA MET A 188 24.22 27.46 3.82
C MET A 188 22.85 27.82 4.37
N TYR A 189 22.20 28.84 3.81
CA TYR A 189 20.81 29.20 4.14
C TYR A 189 19.83 28.08 3.74
N ILE A 190 19.90 27.59 2.50
CA ILE A 190 19.04 26.49 2.02
C ILE A 190 19.34 25.21 2.81
N LEU A 191 20.60 24.93 3.10
CA LEU A 191 21.00 23.77 3.91
C LEU A 191 20.36 23.82 5.31
N ALA A 192 20.45 24.96 6.01
CA ALA A 192 19.84 25.13 7.32
C ALA A 192 18.31 25.01 7.25
N GLN A 193 17.68 25.55 6.19
CA GLN A 193 16.24 25.43 5.95
C GLN A 193 15.83 23.96 5.76
N THR A 194 16.53 23.21 4.90
CA THR A 194 16.24 21.79 4.65
C THR A 194 16.40 20.96 5.92
N LEU A 195 17.47 21.16 6.69
CA LEU A 195 17.67 20.44 7.96
C LEU A 195 16.60 20.78 9.00
N ALA A 196 16.14 22.04 9.07
CA ALA A 196 15.06 22.42 9.97
C ALA A 196 13.74 21.74 9.58
N VAL A 197 13.39 21.73 8.29
CA VAL A 197 12.19 21.08 7.76
C VAL A 197 12.22 19.58 8.05
N PHE A 198 13.33 18.89 7.77
CA PHE A 198 13.44 17.46 8.01
C PHE A 198 13.42 17.09 9.50
N ASN A 199 13.92 17.97 10.37
CA ASN A 199 13.95 17.77 11.81
C ASN A 199 12.60 18.03 12.50
N ASP A 200 11.75 18.89 11.95
CA ASP A 200 10.45 19.24 12.55
C ASP A 200 9.42 18.09 12.43
N VAL A 201 9.57 17.25 11.41
CA VAL A 201 8.62 16.18 11.11
C VAL A 201 8.80 14.96 12.01
N LYS A 202 7.68 14.45 12.55
CA LYS A 202 7.68 13.37 13.56
C LYS A 202 6.93 12.10 13.18
N ASP A 203 6.12 12.10 12.13
CA ASP A 203 5.30 10.96 11.71
C ASP A 203 5.39 10.70 10.19
N LEU A 204 5.10 9.47 9.77
CA LEU A 204 5.25 9.03 8.37
C LEU A 204 4.36 9.79 7.39
N ASN A 205 3.15 10.21 7.79
CA ASN A 205 2.25 10.96 6.91
C ASN A 205 2.80 12.35 6.64
N SER A 206 3.32 13.00 7.67
CA SER A 206 3.98 14.29 7.53
C SER A 206 5.25 14.18 6.69
N ILE A 207 6.04 13.08 6.81
CA ILE A 207 7.23 12.87 5.95
C ILE A 207 6.83 12.72 4.49
N ALA A 208 5.77 11.95 4.19
CA ALA A 208 5.29 11.75 2.83
C ALA A 208 4.83 13.06 2.15
N ASN A 209 4.36 14.04 2.92
CA ASN A 209 3.82 15.29 2.40
C ASN A 209 4.81 16.47 2.49
N LEU A 210 6.08 16.20 2.76
CA LEU A 210 7.12 17.22 2.81
C LEU A 210 7.32 17.91 1.45
N GLU A 211 7.26 19.24 1.46
CA GLU A 211 7.72 20.06 0.34
C GLU A 211 9.25 20.17 0.39
N ILE A 212 9.92 19.70 -0.66
CA ILE A 212 11.38 19.66 -0.74
C ILE A 212 11.88 20.97 -1.38
N PRO A 213 12.76 21.74 -0.71
CA PRO A 213 13.40 22.91 -1.30
C PRO A 213 14.25 22.53 -2.53
N THR A 214 14.39 23.42 -3.49
CA THR A 214 15.30 23.20 -4.64
C THR A 214 16.76 23.16 -4.20
N PHE A 215 17.46 22.06 -4.45
CA PHE A 215 18.86 21.89 -4.06
C PHE A 215 19.82 22.58 -5.04
N PRO A 216 20.91 23.18 -4.54
CA PRO A 216 21.94 23.79 -5.39
C PRO A 216 22.74 22.72 -6.15
N THR A 217 23.10 23.01 -7.40
CA THR A 217 23.68 22.02 -8.34
C THR A 217 25.17 22.17 -8.63
N SER A 218 25.78 23.32 -8.32
CA SER A 218 27.19 23.59 -8.60
C SER A 218 27.82 24.56 -7.60
N GLY A 219 29.14 24.53 -7.44
CA GLY A 219 29.86 25.44 -6.55
C GLY A 219 29.61 25.22 -5.07
N LEU A 220 29.47 23.96 -4.63
CA LEU A 220 29.06 23.59 -3.28
C LEU A 220 30.24 23.61 -2.29
N LEU A 221 30.05 24.26 -1.14
CA LEU A 221 30.89 24.19 0.05
C LEU A 221 30.71 22.85 0.79
N ARG A 222 29.50 22.28 0.75
CA ARG A 222 29.09 21.10 1.52
C ARG A 222 28.65 19.91 0.64
N PRO A 223 29.47 19.45 -0.32
CA PRO A 223 29.05 18.43 -1.30
C PRO A 223 28.64 17.09 -0.66
N ALA A 224 29.33 16.65 0.41
CA ALA A 224 28.98 15.42 1.13
C ALA A 224 27.60 15.52 1.81
N THR A 225 27.26 16.70 2.35
CA THR A 225 25.97 16.93 3.00
C THR A 225 24.83 16.88 1.98
N TRP A 226 25.00 17.51 0.81
CA TRP A 226 24.00 17.47 -0.25
C TRP A 226 23.75 16.06 -0.78
N GLN A 227 24.80 15.25 -0.97
CA GLN A 227 24.65 13.84 -1.36
C GLN A 227 23.85 13.04 -0.33
N THR A 228 23.99 13.34 0.96
CA THR A 228 23.20 12.72 2.02
C THR A 228 21.75 13.21 2.00
N LEU A 229 21.52 14.49 1.74
CA LEU A 229 20.16 15.04 1.59
C LEU A 229 19.42 14.43 0.38
N ASP A 230 20.11 14.13 -0.72
CA ASP A 230 19.53 13.39 -1.85
C ASP A 230 19.06 11.98 -1.45
N ARG A 231 19.75 11.31 -0.52
CA ARG A 231 19.30 10.01 0.03
C ARG A 231 18.04 10.17 0.87
N PHE A 232 17.94 11.24 1.68
CA PHE A 232 16.69 11.55 2.38
C PHE A 232 15.52 11.81 1.42
N VAL A 233 15.76 12.45 0.27
CA VAL A 233 14.73 12.62 -0.76
C VAL A 233 14.22 11.26 -1.27
N LYS A 234 15.11 10.30 -1.56
CA LYS A 234 14.71 8.93 -1.93
C LYS A 234 13.89 8.23 -0.83
N ILE A 235 14.28 8.44 0.43
CA ILE A 235 13.53 7.90 1.58
C ILE A 235 12.11 8.50 1.63
N ILE A 236 11.94 9.80 1.37
CA ILE A 236 10.62 10.44 1.28
C ILE A 236 9.77 9.80 0.16
N GLU A 237 10.37 9.52 -1.00
CA GLU A 237 9.68 8.82 -2.10
C GLU A 237 9.24 7.41 -1.71
N ASP A 238 10.09 6.63 -1.06
CA ASP A 238 9.73 5.30 -0.55
C ASP A 238 8.62 5.40 0.51
N ILE A 239 8.64 6.41 1.40
CA ILE A 239 7.58 6.63 2.39
C ILE A 239 6.23 6.99 1.73
N LYS A 240 6.23 7.74 0.63
CA LYS A 240 5.01 7.98 -0.18
C LYS A 240 4.43 6.66 -0.70
N ILE A 241 5.27 5.74 -1.16
CA ILE A 241 4.84 4.40 -1.61
C ILE A 241 4.25 3.61 -0.44
N ILE A 242 4.89 3.64 0.73
CA ILE A 242 4.43 2.95 1.95
C ILE A 242 3.01 3.41 2.37
N ASN A 243 2.70 4.70 2.23
CA ASN A 243 1.41 5.27 2.61
C ASN A 243 0.34 5.14 1.51
N GLY A 244 0.73 5.20 0.23
CA GLY A 244 -0.21 5.22 -0.90
C GLY A 244 -0.53 3.85 -1.50
N SER A 245 0.32 2.84 -1.30
CA SER A 245 0.11 1.51 -1.87
C SER A 245 -0.83 0.66 -1.01
N VAL A 246 -1.77 -0.04 -1.66
CA VAL A 246 -2.65 -1.02 -1.01
C VAL A 246 -1.93 -2.35 -0.74
N SER A 247 -0.80 -2.58 -1.41
CA SER A 247 -0.07 -3.86 -1.35
C SER A 247 0.92 -3.96 -0.23
N ARG A 248 0.85 -5.09 0.47
CA ARG A 248 1.78 -5.43 1.53
C ARG A 248 3.22 -5.55 1.04
N VAL A 249 3.45 -6.09 -0.17
CA VAL A 249 4.80 -6.30 -0.72
C VAL A 249 5.42 -5.00 -1.21
N SER A 250 4.64 -4.15 -1.87
CA SER A 250 5.10 -2.82 -2.30
C SER A 250 5.48 -1.96 -1.10
N ARG A 251 4.65 -2.01 -0.04
CA ARG A 251 4.96 -1.38 1.25
C ARG A 251 6.21 -2.00 1.89
N SER A 252 6.40 -3.32 1.84
CA SER A 252 7.56 -4.03 2.40
C SER A 252 8.87 -3.68 1.70
N SER A 253 8.84 -3.70 0.37
CA SER A 253 10.00 -3.38 -0.46
C SER A 253 10.45 -1.94 -0.27
N ALA A 254 9.51 -1.00 -0.31
CA ALA A 254 9.79 0.42 -0.06
C ALA A 254 10.31 0.66 1.37
N LEU A 255 9.73 -0.02 2.36
CA LEU A 255 10.21 0.01 3.74
C LEU A 255 11.66 -0.47 3.86
N ASN A 256 12.01 -1.59 3.23
CA ASN A 256 13.37 -2.14 3.27
C ASN A 256 14.39 -1.24 2.58
N ARG A 257 14.03 -0.64 1.43
CA ARG A 257 14.90 0.34 0.75
C ARG A 257 15.13 1.57 1.62
N ALA A 258 14.07 2.14 2.19
CA ALA A 258 14.16 3.29 3.08
C ALA A 258 15.03 3.01 4.31
N LEU A 259 14.85 1.85 4.96
CA LEU A 259 15.69 1.43 6.08
C LEU A 259 17.16 1.19 5.67
N GLY A 260 17.40 0.64 4.48
CA GLY A 260 18.74 0.45 3.92
C GLY A 260 19.47 1.77 3.65
N GLU A 261 18.77 2.75 3.07
CA GLU A 261 19.31 4.11 2.85
C GLU A 261 19.60 4.81 4.18
N LEU A 262 18.69 4.75 5.17
CA LEU A 262 18.94 5.31 6.51
C LEU A 262 20.12 4.66 7.21
N THR A 263 20.26 3.33 7.07
CA THR A 263 21.42 2.60 7.61
C THR A 263 22.70 3.04 6.92
N THR A 264 22.67 3.27 5.61
CA THR A 264 23.82 3.79 4.87
C THR A 264 24.22 5.18 5.36
N ILE A 265 23.26 6.10 5.54
CA ILE A 265 23.51 7.45 6.08
C ILE A 265 24.16 7.38 7.47
N LEU A 266 23.67 6.51 8.35
CA LEU A 266 24.21 6.34 9.70
C LEU A 266 25.62 5.75 9.68
N ASN A 267 25.89 4.78 8.80
CA ASN A 267 27.20 4.13 8.67
C ASN A 267 28.26 5.02 8.01
N THR A 268 27.86 6.05 7.28
CA THR A 268 28.79 7.02 6.66
C THR A 268 28.75 8.38 7.34
N ALA A 269 28.09 8.52 8.49
CA ALA A 269 27.86 9.81 9.15
C ALA A 269 29.17 10.50 9.57
N ASP A 270 30.21 9.74 9.87
CA ASP A 270 31.57 10.18 10.19
C ASP A 270 32.30 10.88 9.03
N THR A 271 31.80 10.73 7.80
CA THR A 271 32.29 11.49 6.62
C THR A 271 31.65 12.87 6.49
N LEU A 272 30.60 13.17 7.26
CA LEU A 272 29.89 14.45 7.19
C LEU A 272 30.65 15.57 7.91
N PRO A 273 30.47 16.83 7.47
CA PRO A 273 31.02 17.98 8.18
C PRO A 273 30.44 18.08 9.60
N LYS A 274 31.31 18.36 10.57
CA LYS A 274 30.99 18.27 12.01
C LYS A 274 29.84 19.18 12.48
N ALA A 275 29.58 20.28 11.77
CA ALA A 275 28.54 21.24 12.15
C ALA A 275 27.15 20.60 12.02
N GLU A 276 26.82 20.08 10.84
CA GLU A 276 25.52 19.47 10.55
C GLU A 276 25.41 17.97 10.92
N GLN A 277 26.53 17.28 11.13
CA GLN A 277 26.58 15.84 11.39
C GLN A 277 25.60 15.40 12.49
N GLY A 278 25.58 16.10 13.62
CA GLY A 278 24.72 15.75 14.76
C GLY A 278 23.22 15.84 14.44
N LEU A 279 22.81 16.82 13.63
CA LEU A 279 21.42 16.97 13.19
C LEU A 279 21.02 15.85 12.22
N ILE A 280 21.87 15.55 11.25
CA ILE A 280 21.62 14.51 10.26
C ILE A 280 21.43 13.14 10.92
N ILE A 281 22.26 12.82 11.90
CA ILE A 281 22.15 11.59 12.69
C ILE A 281 20.81 11.54 13.44
N ASP A 282 20.41 12.63 14.09
CA ASP A 282 19.14 12.69 14.83
C ASP A 282 17.93 12.53 13.89
N ILE A 283 17.94 13.18 12.72
CA ILE A 283 16.90 13.04 11.69
C ILE A 283 16.83 11.58 11.21
N ALA A 284 17.98 10.99 10.86
CA ALA A 284 18.04 9.60 10.40
C ALA A 284 17.50 8.62 11.45
N HIS A 285 17.91 8.76 12.71
CA HIS A 285 17.40 7.92 13.80
C HIS A 285 15.91 8.12 14.07
N ASN A 286 15.40 9.35 13.98
CA ASN A 286 13.98 9.62 14.12
C ASN A 286 13.18 8.88 13.02
N TRP A 287 13.55 9.07 11.76
CA TRP A 287 12.84 8.45 10.63
C TRP A 287 12.98 6.92 10.65
N GLN A 288 14.14 6.38 11.02
CA GLN A 288 14.35 4.94 11.18
C GLN A 288 13.42 4.37 12.26
N ARG A 289 13.24 5.07 13.38
CA ARG A 289 12.32 4.64 14.44
C ARG A 289 10.88 4.60 13.96
N GLN A 290 10.44 5.57 13.16
CA GLN A 290 9.08 5.60 12.58
C GLN A 290 8.87 4.42 11.63
N LEU A 291 9.83 4.13 10.76
CA LEU A 291 9.76 3.01 9.82
C LEU A 291 9.81 1.64 10.52
N LEU A 292 10.58 1.50 11.59
CA LEU A 292 10.63 0.24 12.35
C LEU A 292 9.31 -0.08 13.07
N GLN A 293 8.47 0.91 13.40
CA GLN A 293 7.17 0.67 14.02
C GLN A 293 6.20 -0.04 13.06
N ILE A 294 6.26 0.28 11.76
CA ILE A 294 5.41 -0.36 10.73
C ILE A 294 6.02 -1.67 10.19
N ALA A 295 7.31 -1.92 10.44
CA ALA A 295 8.00 -3.12 9.97
C ALA A 295 7.38 -4.42 10.51
N GLY A 296 6.82 -4.39 11.72
CA GLY A 296 6.08 -5.52 12.29
C GLY A 296 4.79 -5.86 11.56
N GLU A 297 4.14 -4.88 10.92
CA GLU A 297 2.91 -5.09 10.14
C GLU A 297 3.21 -5.55 8.72
N VAL A 298 4.29 -5.01 8.15
CA VAL A 298 4.57 -5.10 6.73
C VAL A 298 5.47 -6.30 6.36
N GLY A 299 6.35 -6.77 7.27
CA GLY A 299 7.14 -8.02 7.16
C GLY A 299 8.12 -8.09 5.98
N GLU A 300 9.35 -8.58 6.18
CA GLU A 300 10.29 -8.83 5.07
C GLU A 300 9.76 -9.95 4.15
N THR A 301 9.35 -9.63 2.92
CA THR A 301 8.88 -10.62 1.95
C THR A 301 9.81 -10.67 0.74
N LEU A 302 10.83 -11.53 0.80
CA LEU A 302 11.58 -11.94 -0.39
C LEU A 302 10.86 -13.11 -1.06
N ILE A 303 10.43 -12.95 -2.32
CA ILE A 303 9.85 -14.03 -3.11
C ILE A 303 10.99 -14.95 -3.59
N THR A 304 11.31 -15.98 -2.81
CA THR A 304 12.41 -16.91 -3.08
C THR A 304 11.99 -18.17 -3.85
N LYS A 305 10.68 -18.40 -3.99
CA LYS A 305 10.08 -19.55 -4.67
C LYS A 305 8.91 -19.11 -5.55
N SER A 306 8.54 -19.96 -6.51
CA SER A 306 7.37 -19.76 -7.38
C SER A 306 6.11 -19.45 -6.56
N VAL A 307 5.33 -18.47 -7.03
CA VAL A 307 4.12 -18.00 -6.32
C VAL A 307 2.98 -18.99 -6.57
N ASN A 308 2.35 -19.46 -5.50
CA ASN A 308 1.18 -20.31 -5.59
C ASN A 308 0.01 -19.51 -6.19
N ASN A 309 -0.69 -20.10 -7.15
CA ASN A 309 -1.79 -19.44 -7.85
C ASN A 309 -3.09 -19.52 -7.01
N PRO A 310 -3.63 -18.39 -6.51
CA PRO A 310 -4.83 -18.39 -5.68
C PRO A 310 -6.12 -18.50 -6.51
N TYR A 311 -6.05 -18.24 -7.81
CA TYR A 311 -7.24 -18.08 -8.65
C TYR A 311 -7.74 -19.43 -9.16
N VAL A 312 -8.95 -19.79 -8.71
CA VAL A 312 -9.59 -21.06 -9.07
C VAL A 312 -10.36 -20.87 -10.37
N ILE A 313 -10.03 -21.66 -11.40
CA ILE A 313 -10.71 -21.64 -12.70
C ILE A 313 -11.60 -22.87 -12.81
N GLY A 314 -12.89 -22.65 -13.09
CA GLY A 314 -13.82 -23.71 -13.47
C GLY A 314 -14.52 -24.37 -12.28
N ASP A 315 -13.81 -24.59 -11.18
CA ASP A 315 -14.39 -25.14 -9.95
C ASP A 315 -15.06 -24.06 -9.09
N PRO A 316 -16.06 -24.42 -8.25
CA PRO A 316 -16.64 -23.50 -7.28
C PRO A 316 -15.60 -23.03 -6.26
N VAL A 317 -15.44 -21.72 -6.12
CA VAL A 317 -14.63 -21.08 -5.08
C VAL A 317 -15.29 -21.26 -3.70
N MET A 318 -14.50 -21.62 -2.69
CA MET A 318 -14.95 -22.00 -1.34
C MET A 318 -14.10 -21.36 -0.25
N GLY A 319 -14.68 -21.20 0.94
CA GLY A 319 -13.99 -20.73 2.14
C GLY A 319 -13.48 -19.30 1.98
N ASN A 320 -12.27 -19.04 2.46
CA ASN A 320 -11.70 -17.69 2.50
C ASN A 320 -11.51 -17.06 1.10
N LEU A 321 -11.42 -17.88 0.04
CA LEU A 321 -11.30 -17.37 -1.34
C LEU A 321 -12.62 -16.83 -1.90
N PHE A 322 -13.76 -17.13 -1.26
CA PHE A 322 -15.07 -16.64 -1.66
C PHE A 322 -15.28 -15.20 -1.16
N ILE A 323 -15.03 -14.23 -2.04
CA ILE A 323 -15.03 -12.80 -1.74
C ILE A 323 -16.01 -12.06 -2.66
N GLY A 324 -16.65 -11.01 -2.16
CA GLY A 324 -17.42 -10.05 -2.96
C GLY A 324 -18.88 -10.43 -3.19
N ARG A 325 -19.41 -11.34 -2.36
CA ARG A 325 -20.81 -11.83 -2.37
C ARG A 325 -21.47 -11.76 -0.99
N GLU A 326 -20.94 -10.92 -0.11
CA GLU A 326 -21.38 -10.77 1.27
C GLU A 326 -22.81 -10.21 1.36
N ASP A 327 -23.26 -9.48 0.33
CA ASP A 327 -24.63 -8.99 0.17
C ASP A 327 -25.62 -10.15 -0.02
N ILE A 328 -25.32 -11.09 -0.92
CA ILE A 328 -26.13 -12.28 -1.19
C ILE A 328 -26.12 -13.20 0.03
N MET A 329 -24.96 -13.44 0.63
CA MET A 329 -24.86 -14.29 1.82
C MET A 329 -25.69 -13.75 2.98
N ARG A 330 -25.60 -12.44 3.25
CA ARG A 330 -26.41 -11.77 4.26
C ARG A 330 -27.90 -11.88 3.96
N ARG A 331 -28.28 -11.78 2.69
CA ARG A 331 -29.68 -11.95 2.29
C ARG A 331 -30.18 -13.36 2.55
N LEU A 332 -29.38 -14.38 2.24
CA LEU A 332 -29.72 -15.78 2.54
C LEU A 332 -29.83 -16.02 4.05
N GLU A 333 -28.90 -15.47 4.84
CA GLU A 333 -28.95 -15.53 6.31
C GLU A 333 -30.21 -14.86 6.87
N GLU A 334 -30.63 -13.70 6.35
CA GLU A 334 -31.88 -13.04 6.75
C GLU A 334 -33.10 -13.95 6.52
N LEU A 335 -33.15 -14.62 5.36
CA LEU A 335 -34.26 -15.47 4.95
C LEU A 335 -34.32 -16.79 5.71
N TRP A 336 -33.17 -17.32 6.14
CA TRP A 336 -33.08 -18.68 6.70
C TRP A 336 -32.82 -18.72 8.21
N LEU A 337 -32.17 -17.71 8.79
CA LEU A 337 -31.86 -17.68 10.24
C LEU A 337 -32.73 -16.71 11.02
N ARG A 338 -33.14 -15.59 10.41
CA ARG A 338 -33.86 -14.51 11.11
C ARG A 338 -35.37 -14.50 10.86
N GLY A 339 -35.85 -15.32 9.94
CA GLY A 339 -37.27 -15.47 9.61
C GLY A 339 -38.03 -16.32 10.64
N ILE A 340 -39.36 -16.12 10.70
CA ILE A 340 -40.28 -16.96 11.49
C ILE A 340 -40.39 -18.37 10.88
N GLN A 341 -40.22 -18.48 9.57
CA GLN A 341 -40.21 -19.73 8.81
C GLN A 341 -39.13 -19.65 7.72
N LEU A 342 -38.63 -20.81 7.27
CA LEU A 342 -37.71 -20.84 6.14
C LEU A 342 -38.43 -20.40 4.86
N GLN A 343 -37.75 -19.58 4.07
CA GLN A 343 -38.27 -19.13 2.77
C GLN A 343 -37.51 -19.81 1.64
N SER A 344 -38.26 -20.32 0.66
CA SER A 344 -37.67 -20.88 -0.55
C SER A 344 -37.13 -19.75 -1.42
N VAL A 345 -36.01 -20.00 -2.11
CA VAL A 345 -35.34 -19.01 -2.97
C VAL A 345 -35.04 -19.58 -4.36
N VAL A 346 -35.01 -18.69 -5.34
CA VAL A 346 -34.45 -18.97 -6.67
C VAL A 346 -33.24 -18.09 -6.87
N ILE A 347 -32.06 -18.70 -6.93
CA ILE A 347 -30.78 -18.06 -7.19
C ILE A 347 -30.51 -18.16 -8.69
N TYR A 348 -30.78 -17.08 -9.41
CA TYR A 348 -30.66 -17.06 -10.87
C TYR A 348 -29.59 -16.10 -11.34
N GLY A 349 -29.08 -16.33 -12.54
CA GLY A 349 -28.08 -15.49 -13.16
C GLY A 349 -27.33 -16.26 -14.22
N HIS A 350 -26.53 -15.55 -15.03
CA HIS A 350 -25.87 -16.19 -16.15
C HIS A 350 -24.79 -17.22 -15.70
N ARG A 351 -24.24 -17.96 -16.66
CA ARG A 351 -23.25 -19.01 -16.39
C ARG A 351 -21.99 -18.40 -15.80
N ARG A 352 -21.34 -19.15 -14.91
CA ARG A 352 -20.06 -18.75 -14.27
C ARG A 352 -20.16 -17.48 -13.41
N MET A 353 -21.36 -17.11 -12.93
CA MET A 353 -21.55 -15.98 -11.99
C MET A 353 -21.31 -16.34 -10.51
N GLY A 354 -21.05 -17.61 -10.21
CA GLY A 354 -20.76 -18.08 -8.84
C GLY A 354 -21.97 -18.61 -8.07
N LYS A 355 -23.06 -18.97 -8.74
CA LYS A 355 -24.26 -19.58 -8.11
C LYS A 355 -23.93 -20.81 -7.28
N THR A 356 -23.22 -21.78 -7.87
CA THR A 356 -22.74 -22.98 -7.17
C THR A 356 -21.84 -22.64 -5.99
N SER A 357 -20.94 -21.66 -6.13
CA SER A 357 -20.10 -21.19 -5.01
C SER A 357 -20.95 -20.62 -3.87
N ILE A 358 -21.98 -19.83 -4.16
CA ILE A 358 -22.90 -19.29 -3.15
C ILE A 358 -23.57 -20.45 -2.40
N LEU A 359 -24.20 -21.40 -3.11
CA LEU A 359 -24.88 -22.53 -2.49
C LEU A 359 -23.97 -23.36 -1.58
N ARG A 360 -22.77 -23.69 -2.06
CA ARG A 360 -21.83 -24.51 -1.29
C ARG A 360 -21.24 -23.76 -0.09
N ASN A 361 -20.93 -22.46 -0.20
CA ASN A 361 -20.45 -21.70 0.95
C ASN A 361 -21.54 -21.48 2.00
N THR A 362 -22.80 -21.35 1.56
CA THR A 362 -23.93 -21.21 2.50
C THR A 362 -24.15 -22.48 3.33
N ALA A 363 -23.85 -23.65 2.78
CA ALA A 363 -23.87 -24.90 3.55
C ALA A 363 -22.89 -24.91 4.74
N ASN A 364 -21.79 -24.15 4.65
CA ASN A 364 -20.74 -24.10 5.67
C ASN A 364 -20.91 -22.96 6.68
N SER A 365 -21.77 -21.97 6.42
CA SER A 365 -21.83 -20.72 7.20
C SER A 365 -22.97 -20.64 8.23
N LEU A 366 -23.91 -21.59 8.26
CA LEU A 366 -25.17 -21.47 9.03
C LEU A 366 -25.18 -22.06 10.46
N ASP A 367 -24.04 -22.09 11.16
CA ASP A 367 -23.89 -22.45 12.59
C ASP A 367 -24.68 -23.68 13.08
N ASN A 368 -24.86 -24.69 12.21
CA ASN A 368 -25.65 -25.92 12.44
C ASN A 368 -27.15 -25.73 12.74
N GLN A 369 -27.69 -24.50 12.75
CA GLN A 369 -29.12 -24.26 12.97
C GLN A 369 -29.96 -24.61 11.75
N VAL A 370 -29.39 -24.42 10.56
CA VAL A 370 -29.98 -24.77 9.27
C VAL A 370 -29.00 -25.64 8.51
N LYS A 371 -29.45 -26.82 8.09
CA LYS A 371 -28.68 -27.76 7.29
C LYS A 371 -28.99 -27.54 5.82
N VAL A 372 -27.98 -27.62 4.95
CA VAL A 372 -28.16 -27.46 3.50
C VAL A 372 -27.78 -28.77 2.80
N ALA A 373 -28.79 -29.48 2.27
CA ALA A 373 -28.59 -30.63 1.39
C ALA A 373 -28.35 -30.12 -0.04
N TYR A 374 -27.11 -30.17 -0.51
CA TYR A 374 -26.72 -29.67 -1.82
C TYR A 374 -26.82 -30.78 -2.88
N VAL A 375 -27.74 -30.62 -3.84
CA VAL A 375 -28.04 -31.57 -4.91
C VAL A 375 -27.62 -30.95 -6.24
N ASN A 376 -26.61 -31.53 -6.90
CA ASN A 376 -26.23 -31.13 -8.25
C ASN A 376 -26.85 -32.08 -9.27
N LEU A 377 -27.86 -31.60 -10.02
CA LEU A 377 -28.59 -32.44 -10.96
C LEU A 377 -27.78 -32.89 -12.18
N LEU A 378 -26.66 -32.22 -12.51
CA LEU A 378 -25.79 -32.69 -13.58
C LEU A 378 -25.12 -34.04 -13.26
N LYS A 379 -25.05 -34.43 -11.97
CA LYS A 379 -24.53 -35.74 -11.57
C LYS A 379 -25.45 -36.91 -11.92
N LEU A 380 -26.74 -36.66 -12.20
CA LEU A 380 -27.71 -37.72 -12.52
C LEU A 380 -27.38 -38.44 -13.84
N GLY A 381 -26.60 -37.84 -14.73
CA GLY A 381 -26.29 -38.44 -16.03
C GLY A 381 -27.53 -38.57 -16.90
N ASP A 382 -27.69 -39.74 -17.54
CA ASP A 382 -28.88 -40.04 -18.35
C ASP A 382 -29.95 -40.73 -17.49
N VAL A 383 -31.07 -40.04 -17.29
CA VAL A 383 -32.15 -40.55 -16.45
C VAL A 383 -33.03 -41.52 -17.24
N THR A 384 -33.15 -42.75 -16.74
CA THR A 384 -33.90 -43.82 -17.44
C THR A 384 -35.11 -44.33 -16.67
N GLN A 385 -35.09 -44.24 -15.34
CA GLN A 385 -36.17 -44.68 -14.45
C GLN A 385 -36.98 -43.51 -13.86
N GLY A 386 -36.92 -42.35 -14.51
CA GLY A 386 -37.77 -41.20 -14.25
C GLY A 386 -37.59 -40.59 -12.86
N VAL A 387 -38.71 -40.26 -12.19
CA VAL A 387 -38.73 -39.49 -10.93
C VAL A 387 -37.95 -40.18 -9.81
N GLY A 388 -37.90 -41.51 -9.80
CA GLY A 388 -37.20 -42.29 -8.78
C GLY A 388 -35.73 -41.88 -8.66
N GLU A 389 -35.01 -41.76 -9.78
CA GLU A 389 -33.58 -41.38 -9.79
C GLU A 389 -33.34 -39.95 -9.27
N VAL A 390 -34.24 -39.02 -9.60
CA VAL A 390 -34.17 -37.63 -9.09
C VAL A 390 -34.36 -37.61 -7.57
N LEU A 391 -35.36 -38.35 -7.07
CA LEU A 391 -35.64 -38.43 -5.64
C LEU A 391 -34.58 -39.24 -4.88
N MET A 392 -33.90 -40.19 -5.53
CA MET A 392 -32.72 -40.86 -4.96
C MET A 392 -31.61 -39.86 -4.68
N ALA A 393 -31.22 -39.05 -5.68
CA ALA A 393 -30.18 -38.04 -5.50
C ALA A 393 -30.54 -37.02 -4.41
N ILE A 394 -31.81 -36.60 -4.32
CA ILE A 394 -32.27 -35.73 -3.23
C ILE A 394 -32.20 -36.46 -1.87
N SER A 395 -32.64 -37.72 -1.81
CA SER A 395 -32.64 -38.51 -0.58
C SER A 395 -31.24 -38.76 -0.04
N ASP A 396 -30.26 -38.99 -0.92
CA ASP A 396 -28.86 -39.23 -0.55
C ASP A 396 -28.23 -37.98 0.09
N GLU A 397 -28.41 -36.82 -0.53
CA GLU A 397 -27.85 -35.56 0.00
C GLU A 397 -28.56 -35.12 1.27
N ILE A 398 -29.89 -35.35 1.39
CA ILE A 398 -30.61 -35.15 2.66
C ILE A 398 -30.03 -36.08 3.73
N SER A 399 -29.90 -37.37 3.44
CA SER A 399 -29.40 -38.37 4.37
C SER A 399 -28.03 -37.99 4.93
N GLN A 400 -27.11 -37.50 4.08
CA GLN A 400 -25.77 -37.08 4.50
C GLN A 400 -25.80 -35.95 5.53
N VAL A 401 -26.70 -34.97 5.40
CA VAL A 401 -26.74 -33.82 6.31
C VAL A 401 -27.60 -34.07 7.55
N VAL A 402 -28.70 -34.81 7.43
CA VAL A 402 -29.60 -35.10 8.57
C VAL A 402 -29.26 -36.38 9.33
N ASN A 403 -28.36 -37.24 8.82
CA ASN A 403 -28.02 -38.55 9.36
C ASN A 403 -29.23 -39.50 9.50
N ILE A 404 -30.12 -39.49 8.51
CA ILE A 404 -31.30 -40.38 8.45
C ILE A 404 -31.19 -41.22 7.19
N PRO A 405 -31.05 -42.56 7.30
CA PRO A 405 -30.85 -43.43 6.15
C PRO A 405 -31.91 -43.22 5.06
N PRO A 406 -31.50 -43.16 3.78
CA PRO A 406 -32.42 -42.94 2.67
C PRO A 406 -33.36 -44.14 2.52
N PRO A 407 -34.44 -44.01 1.75
CA PRO A 407 -35.28 -45.15 1.38
C PRO A 407 -34.47 -46.25 0.67
N ASN A 408 -35.01 -47.47 0.65
CA ASN A 408 -34.48 -48.50 -0.22
C ASN A 408 -34.71 -48.13 -1.70
N ASP A 409 -33.67 -48.27 -2.51
CA ASP A 409 -33.69 -47.89 -3.94
C ASP A 409 -34.81 -48.58 -4.72
N ASP A 410 -35.04 -49.88 -4.51
CA ASP A 410 -36.11 -50.61 -5.22
C ASP A 410 -37.50 -50.09 -4.87
N ASP A 411 -37.72 -49.71 -3.61
CA ASP A 411 -38.99 -49.13 -3.15
C ASP A 411 -39.19 -47.71 -3.69
N LEU A 412 -38.11 -46.94 -3.84
CA LEU A 412 -38.13 -45.58 -4.37
C LEU A 412 -38.30 -45.57 -5.89
N LEU A 413 -37.79 -46.57 -6.61
CA LEU A 413 -38.02 -46.72 -8.04
C LEU A 413 -39.44 -47.21 -8.35
N LYS A 414 -40.02 -48.11 -7.52
CA LYS A 414 -41.38 -48.63 -7.71
C LYS A 414 -42.48 -47.63 -7.38
N LEU A 415 -42.36 -46.92 -6.25
CA LEU A 415 -43.37 -45.96 -5.75
C LEU A 415 -42.71 -44.64 -5.32
N PRO A 416 -42.15 -43.84 -6.26
CA PRO A 416 -41.26 -42.72 -5.93
C PRO A 416 -41.83 -41.71 -4.95
N GLU A 417 -42.96 -41.10 -5.29
CA GLU A 417 -43.56 -40.03 -4.48
C GLU A 417 -44.02 -40.52 -3.10
N LEU A 418 -44.64 -41.70 -3.03
CA LEU A 418 -45.12 -42.27 -1.77
C LEU A 418 -43.97 -42.65 -0.84
N THR A 419 -42.94 -43.30 -1.39
CA THR A 419 -41.75 -43.71 -0.64
C THR A 419 -40.98 -42.49 -0.14
N PHE A 420 -40.81 -41.48 -0.99
CA PHE A 420 -40.17 -40.22 -0.60
C PHE A 420 -40.98 -39.46 0.46
N ASN A 421 -42.30 -39.34 0.32
CA ASN A 421 -43.14 -38.66 1.33
C ASN A 421 -43.03 -39.30 2.72
N ARG A 422 -42.95 -40.63 2.79
CA ARG A 422 -42.73 -41.34 4.07
C ARG A 422 -41.36 -41.03 4.67
N TYR A 423 -40.33 -40.99 3.84
CA TYR A 423 -38.99 -40.59 4.25
C TYR A 423 -38.94 -39.13 4.69
N PHE A 424 -39.51 -38.21 3.91
CA PHE A 424 -39.58 -36.79 4.21
C PHE A 424 -40.27 -36.51 5.54
N LYS A 425 -41.39 -37.19 5.85
CA LYS A 425 -42.06 -37.11 7.16
C LYS A 425 -41.17 -37.60 8.30
N LYS A 426 -40.40 -38.66 8.08
CA LYS A 426 -39.39 -39.14 9.04
C LYS A 426 -38.29 -38.09 9.24
N VAL A 427 -37.84 -37.44 8.17
CA VAL A 427 -36.83 -36.38 8.23
C VAL A 427 -37.34 -35.21 9.07
N ILE A 428 -38.52 -34.65 8.73
CA ILE A 428 -39.12 -33.53 9.46
C ILE A 428 -39.27 -33.85 10.96
N LYS A 429 -39.79 -35.05 11.30
CA LYS A 429 -40.01 -35.44 12.71
C LYS A 429 -38.72 -35.48 13.54
N ASN A 430 -37.58 -35.72 12.91
CA ASN A 430 -36.29 -35.87 13.59
C ASN A 430 -35.34 -34.66 13.33
N LEU A 431 -35.83 -33.59 12.69
CA LEU A 431 -35.03 -32.43 12.34
C LEU A 431 -34.94 -31.46 13.53
N SER A 432 -33.72 -31.25 14.03
CA SER A 432 -33.41 -30.21 15.03
C SER A 432 -32.99 -28.91 14.33
N GLY A 433 -33.95 -28.14 13.82
CA GLY A 433 -33.69 -26.87 13.12
C GLY A 433 -34.33 -26.82 11.74
N GLY A 434 -33.67 -26.14 10.81
CA GLY A 434 -34.10 -25.98 9.42
C GLY A 434 -33.36 -26.89 8.43
N LEU A 435 -34.00 -27.22 7.31
CA LEU A 435 -33.40 -27.93 6.19
C LEU A 435 -33.65 -27.16 4.89
N ILE A 436 -32.57 -26.78 4.21
CA ILE A 436 -32.61 -26.28 2.84
C ILE A 436 -32.22 -27.41 1.90
N ILE A 437 -33.08 -27.69 0.93
CA ILE A 437 -32.75 -28.59 -0.18
C ILE A 437 -32.32 -27.69 -1.35
N ALA A 438 -31.02 -27.59 -1.57
CA ALA A 438 -30.42 -26.75 -2.60
C ALA A 438 -30.25 -27.55 -3.89
N ILE A 439 -31.07 -27.25 -4.90
CA ILE A 439 -31.05 -27.94 -6.20
C ILE A 439 -30.30 -27.03 -7.19
N ASP A 440 -29.08 -27.42 -7.53
CA ASP A 440 -28.23 -26.73 -8.51
C ASP A 440 -28.43 -27.32 -9.92
N GLU A 441 -28.25 -26.47 -10.93
CA GLU A 441 -28.49 -26.78 -12.35
C GLU A 441 -29.93 -27.24 -12.58
N PHE A 442 -30.86 -26.46 -12.03
CA PHE A 442 -32.29 -26.74 -12.00
C PHE A 442 -32.92 -26.94 -13.39
N GLU A 443 -32.32 -26.36 -14.44
CA GLU A 443 -32.71 -26.54 -15.85
C GLU A 443 -32.80 -28.01 -16.24
N LYS A 444 -32.01 -28.89 -15.60
CA LYS A 444 -32.04 -30.32 -15.87
C LYS A 444 -33.42 -30.93 -15.62
N ILE A 445 -34.21 -30.42 -14.66
CA ILE A 445 -35.60 -30.86 -14.45
C ILE A 445 -36.47 -30.50 -15.65
N GLU A 446 -36.31 -29.30 -16.20
CA GLU A 446 -37.05 -28.87 -17.40
C GLU A 446 -36.70 -29.75 -18.61
N ASP A 447 -35.42 -30.05 -18.83
CA ASP A 447 -34.99 -30.98 -19.89
C ASP A 447 -35.65 -32.35 -19.74
N LEU A 448 -35.67 -32.90 -18.52
CA LEU A 448 -36.29 -34.20 -18.24
C LEU A 448 -37.81 -34.20 -18.47
N ILE A 449 -38.49 -33.08 -18.19
CA ILE A 449 -39.93 -32.92 -18.47
C ILE A 449 -40.17 -32.83 -19.99
N LYS A 450 -39.38 -32.02 -20.70
CA LYS A 450 -39.45 -31.88 -22.17
C LYS A 450 -39.22 -33.22 -22.88
N ASP A 451 -38.24 -33.99 -22.40
CA ASP A 451 -37.93 -35.33 -22.89
C ASP A 451 -38.93 -36.41 -22.44
N LYS A 452 -39.96 -36.04 -21.66
CA LYS A 452 -40.97 -36.94 -21.07
C LYS A 452 -40.38 -38.06 -20.20
N LYS A 453 -39.20 -37.85 -19.64
CA LYS A 453 -38.54 -38.77 -18.69
C LYS A 453 -39.16 -38.65 -17.29
N ILE A 454 -39.62 -37.46 -16.92
CA ILE A 454 -40.39 -37.21 -15.70
C ILE A 454 -41.70 -36.47 -16.04
N PRO A 455 -42.77 -36.60 -15.23
CA PRO A 455 -44.05 -35.97 -15.52
C PRO A 455 -44.03 -34.49 -15.14
N ALA A 456 -44.82 -33.67 -15.84
CA ALA A 456 -44.87 -32.22 -15.63
C ALA A 456 -45.37 -31.81 -14.23
N ASN A 457 -46.21 -32.64 -13.60
CA ASN A 457 -46.72 -32.42 -12.23
C ASN A 457 -45.66 -32.69 -11.14
N PHE A 458 -44.43 -33.06 -11.49
CA PHE A 458 -43.34 -33.20 -10.52
C PHE A 458 -43.08 -31.90 -9.73
N MET A 459 -43.31 -30.75 -10.35
CA MET A 459 -43.23 -29.46 -9.66
C MET A 459 -44.33 -29.27 -8.62
N ASP A 460 -45.56 -29.75 -8.88
CA ASP A 460 -46.63 -29.76 -7.88
C ASP A 460 -46.25 -30.62 -6.67
N PHE A 461 -45.59 -31.76 -6.92
CA PHE A 461 -45.08 -32.63 -5.86
C PHE A 461 -44.05 -31.89 -4.99
N LEU A 462 -43.03 -31.26 -5.58
CA LEU A 462 -42.04 -30.48 -4.82
C LEU A 462 -42.68 -29.33 -4.04
N ARG A 463 -43.69 -28.66 -4.61
CA ARG A 463 -44.44 -27.62 -3.89
C ARG A 463 -45.22 -28.19 -2.71
N GLY A 464 -45.82 -29.37 -2.87
CA GLY A 464 -46.52 -30.08 -1.80
C GLY A 464 -45.64 -30.31 -0.57
N LEU A 465 -44.36 -30.64 -0.77
CA LEU A 465 -43.39 -30.82 0.31
C LEU A 465 -43.18 -29.54 1.14
N LEU A 466 -43.24 -28.36 0.52
CA LEU A 466 -43.11 -27.07 1.23
C LEU A 466 -44.33 -26.74 2.11
N GLN A 467 -45.51 -27.21 1.72
CA GLN A 467 -46.74 -26.98 2.52
C GLN A 467 -46.79 -27.87 3.76
N GLU A 468 -46.07 -29.00 3.76
CA GLU A 468 -46.06 -29.94 4.88
C GLU A 468 -45.21 -29.46 6.08
N SER A 469 -44.27 -28.54 5.90
CA SER A 469 -43.39 -28.07 6.99
C SER A 469 -42.79 -26.68 6.77
N THR A 470 -42.87 -25.83 7.80
CA THR A 470 -42.20 -24.52 7.85
C THR A 470 -40.69 -24.60 8.14
N GLN A 471 -40.20 -25.80 8.49
CA GLN A 471 -38.79 -26.08 8.77
C GLN A 471 -38.01 -26.54 7.54
N VAL A 472 -38.66 -26.64 6.37
CA VAL A 472 -38.01 -27.05 5.12
C VAL A 472 -38.26 -26.02 4.04
N ALA A 473 -37.22 -25.66 3.28
CA ALA A 473 -37.33 -24.81 2.10
C ALA A 473 -36.43 -25.29 0.96
N PHE A 474 -36.72 -24.86 -0.27
CA PHE A 474 -35.89 -25.14 -1.44
C PHE A 474 -35.02 -23.92 -1.79
N ALA A 475 -33.81 -24.19 -2.28
CA ALA A 475 -32.99 -23.21 -2.97
C ALA A 475 -32.70 -23.71 -4.39
N PHE A 476 -33.40 -23.16 -5.38
CA PHE A 476 -33.19 -23.53 -6.78
C PHE A 476 -32.11 -22.63 -7.38
N ALA A 477 -31.04 -23.19 -7.94
CA ALA A 477 -30.03 -22.43 -8.66
C ALA A 477 -30.02 -22.76 -10.15
N GLY A 478 -30.04 -21.71 -10.98
CA GLY A 478 -30.22 -21.84 -12.41
C GLY A 478 -29.84 -20.60 -13.22
N LEU A 479 -30.00 -20.70 -14.52
CA LEU A 479 -29.87 -19.67 -15.53
C LEU A 479 -31.08 -18.72 -15.53
N HIS A 480 -32.28 -19.29 -15.52
CA HIS A 480 -33.54 -18.58 -15.72
C HIS A 480 -34.26 -18.26 -14.41
N THR A 481 -35.10 -17.22 -14.44
CA THR A 481 -36.13 -17.03 -13.41
C THR A 481 -37.24 -18.06 -13.59
N LEU A 482 -38.00 -18.38 -12.53
CA LEU A 482 -39.20 -19.22 -12.67
C LEU A 482 -40.23 -18.61 -13.64
N ASP A 483 -40.22 -17.27 -13.79
CA ASP A 483 -41.10 -16.54 -14.72
C ASP A 483 -40.69 -16.73 -16.20
N GLU A 484 -39.42 -17.05 -16.48
CA GLU A 484 -38.89 -17.29 -17.84
C GLU A 484 -39.04 -18.74 -18.30
N MET A 485 -39.14 -19.68 -17.36
CA MET A 485 -39.33 -21.09 -17.68
C MET A 485 -40.79 -21.31 -18.14
N THR A 486 -41.00 -22.20 -19.11
CA THR A 486 -42.28 -22.32 -19.85
C THR A 486 -43.52 -22.44 -18.91
N ALA A 487 -44.47 -21.51 -19.10
CA ALA A 487 -45.31 -20.91 -18.07
C ALA A 487 -46.38 -21.78 -17.36
N ASP A 488 -46.62 -23.04 -17.75
CA ASP A 488 -47.77 -23.80 -17.22
C ASP A 488 -47.44 -24.70 -16.02
N TYR A 489 -46.24 -25.29 -15.96
CA TYR A 489 -45.87 -26.27 -14.92
C TYR A 489 -45.00 -25.67 -13.79
N PHE A 490 -44.58 -24.41 -13.91
CA PHE A 490 -43.87 -23.67 -12.86
C PHE A 490 -44.76 -22.74 -12.03
N HIS A 491 -46.03 -22.59 -12.43
CA HIS A 491 -47.07 -21.93 -11.64
C HIS A 491 -47.19 -22.41 -10.18
N PRO A 492 -46.85 -23.67 -9.82
CA PRO A 492 -46.90 -24.12 -8.43
C PRO A 492 -46.02 -23.28 -7.49
N PHE A 493 -44.93 -22.68 -7.97
CA PHE A 493 -44.02 -21.91 -7.11
C PHE A 493 -44.25 -20.39 -7.15
N PHE A 494 -45.13 -19.88 -8.03
CA PHE A 494 -45.40 -18.44 -8.11
C PHE A 494 -45.94 -17.89 -6.77
N GLY A 495 -45.33 -16.80 -6.30
CA GLY A 495 -45.65 -16.12 -5.05
C GLY A 495 -45.13 -16.81 -3.78
N SER A 496 -44.50 -17.99 -3.87
CA SER A 496 -44.00 -18.76 -2.72
C SER A 496 -42.47 -18.79 -2.61
N VAL A 497 -41.76 -18.22 -3.58
CA VAL A 497 -40.29 -18.26 -3.70
C VAL A 497 -39.74 -16.86 -3.92
N ILE A 498 -38.59 -16.56 -3.31
CA ILE A 498 -37.92 -15.26 -3.41
C ILE A 498 -36.79 -15.36 -4.44
N SER A 499 -36.86 -14.52 -5.47
CA SER A 499 -35.84 -14.47 -6.52
C SER A 499 -34.64 -13.64 -6.07
N ILE A 500 -33.44 -14.22 -6.14
CA ILE A 500 -32.15 -13.60 -5.82
C ILE A 500 -31.29 -13.62 -7.07
N ARG A 501 -31.03 -12.44 -7.64
CA ARG A 501 -30.21 -12.28 -8.84
C ARG A 501 -28.72 -12.33 -8.50
N VAL A 502 -27.95 -13.12 -9.23
CA VAL A 502 -26.48 -13.18 -9.15
C VAL A 502 -25.87 -12.52 -10.39
N GLY A 503 -25.54 -11.24 -10.28
CA GLY A 503 -24.92 -10.45 -11.34
C GLY A 503 -23.39 -10.44 -11.29
N PHE A 504 -22.78 -9.53 -12.03
CA PHE A 504 -21.33 -9.28 -12.01
C PHE A 504 -20.82 -8.82 -10.63
N LEU A 505 -19.50 -8.92 -10.41
CA LEU A 505 -18.84 -8.34 -9.25
C LEU A 505 -18.71 -6.82 -9.41
N SER A 506 -18.69 -6.12 -8.28
CA SER A 506 -18.36 -4.70 -8.28
C SER A 506 -16.88 -4.47 -8.60
N ARG A 507 -16.54 -3.23 -8.99
CA ARG A 507 -15.15 -2.83 -9.21
C ARG A 507 -14.28 -3.06 -7.96
N GLY A 508 -14.81 -2.71 -6.79
CA GLY A 508 -14.14 -2.94 -5.50
C GLY A 508 -13.92 -4.43 -5.20
N ALA A 509 -14.95 -5.26 -5.37
CA ALA A 509 -14.85 -6.71 -5.17
C ALA A 509 -13.84 -7.36 -6.13
N THR A 510 -13.80 -6.90 -7.39
CA THR A 510 -12.83 -7.36 -8.40
C THR A 510 -11.40 -7.02 -7.96
N GLY A 511 -11.16 -5.78 -7.50
CA GLY A 511 -9.88 -5.37 -6.96
C GLY A 511 -9.45 -6.19 -5.73
N GLN A 512 -10.39 -6.49 -4.83
CA GLN A 512 -10.13 -7.29 -3.64
C GLN A 512 -9.74 -8.74 -3.97
N ILE A 513 -10.48 -9.40 -4.88
CA ILE A 513 -10.16 -10.76 -5.33
C ILE A 513 -8.76 -10.82 -5.94
N LEU A 514 -8.39 -9.82 -6.74
CA LEU A 514 -7.11 -9.78 -7.44
C LEU A 514 -5.95 -9.42 -6.52
N ALA A 515 -6.02 -8.29 -5.82
CA ALA A 515 -4.89 -7.78 -5.04
C ALA A 515 -4.76 -8.42 -3.66
N ASN A 516 -5.86 -8.92 -3.08
CA ASN A 516 -5.89 -9.51 -1.74
C ASN A 516 -6.65 -10.86 -1.72
N PRO A 517 -6.22 -11.85 -2.51
CA PRO A 517 -6.74 -13.20 -2.35
C PRO A 517 -6.40 -13.67 -0.93
N ALA A 518 -7.36 -14.28 -0.23
CA ALA A 518 -7.22 -14.64 1.17
C ALA A 518 -6.27 -15.85 1.40
N ILE A 519 -5.02 -15.72 0.98
CA ILE A 519 -3.91 -16.66 1.15
C ILE A 519 -2.76 -15.92 1.84
N GLU A 520 -2.20 -16.50 2.89
CA GLU A 520 -1.17 -15.87 3.75
C GLU A 520 0.13 -15.52 3.00
N ASP A 521 0.40 -16.16 1.85
CA ASP A 521 1.65 -16.06 1.07
C ASP A 521 1.46 -15.50 -0.36
N PHE A 522 0.44 -14.66 -0.60
CA PHE A 522 0.29 -14.02 -1.90
C PHE A 522 1.09 -12.72 -1.96
N PHE A 523 2.18 -12.73 -2.75
CA PHE A 523 3.18 -11.66 -2.78
C PHE A 523 3.18 -10.83 -4.08
N LEU A 524 2.18 -11.00 -4.94
CA LEU A 524 2.06 -10.27 -6.20
C LEU A 524 1.05 -9.14 -6.07
N ASP A 525 1.30 -8.05 -6.78
CA ASP A 525 0.53 -6.82 -6.71
C ASP A 525 0.11 -6.33 -8.11
N TYR A 526 -0.72 -5.30 -8.15
CA TYR A 526 -1.28 -4.70 -9.34
C TYR A 526 -1.24 -3.18 -9.22
N THR A 527 -0.86 -2.51 -10.30
CA THR A 527 -1.10 -1.05 -10.41
C THR A 527 -2.62 -0.76 -10.39
N PRO A 528 -3.06 0.39 -9.85
CA PRO A 528 -4.48 0.77 -9.87
C PRO A 528 -5.07 0.74 -11.28
N GLU A 529 -4.31 1.20 -12.27
CA GLU A 529 -4.69 1.22 -13.67
C GLU A 529 -4.83 -0.20 -14.25
N ALA A 530 -3.99 -1.14 -13.81
CA ALA A 530 -4.14 -2.55 -14.19
C ALA A 530 -5.42 -3.16 -13.62
N LEU A 531 -5.76 -2.89 -12.36
CA LEU A 531 -7.02 -3.36 -11.77
C LEU A 531 -8.22 -2.80 -12.50
N ASP A 532 -8.21 -1.50 -12.80
CA ASP A 532 -9.26 -0.85 -13.57
C ASP A 532 -9.38 -1.44 -14.97
N LYS A 533 -8.23 -1.70 -15.62
CA LYS A 533 -8.20 -2.34 -16.94
C LYS A 533 -8.79 -3.75 -16.91
N ILE A 534 -8.47 -4.54 -15.88
CA ILE A 534 -9.03 -5.89 -15.73
C ILE A 534 -10.54 -5.81 -15.54
N TYR A 535 -11.03 -4.87 -14.72
CA TYR A 535 -12.46 -4.65 -14.57
C TYR A 535 -13.10 -4.24 -15.89
N ASP A 536 -12.53 -3.30 -16.64
CA ASP A 536 -13.11 -2.85 -17.91
C ASP A 536 -13.14 -3.97 -18.98
N LEU A 537 -12.16 -4.89 -18.94
CA LEU A 537 -12.11 -6.05 -19.83
C LEU A 537 -13.14 -7.13 -19.46
N THR A 538 -13.34 -7.37 -18.16
CA THR A 538 -14.14 -8.48 -17.64
C THR A 538 -15.56 -8.06 -17.22
N TYR A 539 -15.79 -6.77 -17.03
CA TYR A 539 -16.94 -6.19 -16.35
C TYR A 539 -17.25 -6.83 -14.99
N GLY A 540 -16.23 -7.33 -14.28
CA GLY A 540 -16.41 -8.04 -13.00
C GLY A 540 -16.99 -9.45 -13.16
N GLN A 541 -16.94 -10.06 -14.34
CA GLN A 541 -17.37 -11.45 -14.54
C GLN A 541 -16.46 -12.40 -13.73
N PRO A 542 -16.99 -13.13 -12.72
CA PRO A 542 -16.15 -13.81 -11.72
C PRO A 542 -15.14 -14.80 -12.29
N TYR A 543 -15.55 -15.57 -13.30
CA TYR A 543 -14.67 -16.56 -13.94
C TYR A 543 -13.57 -15.89 -14.77
N LEU A 544 -13.88 -14.82 -15.50
CA LEU A 544 -12.89 -14.09 -16.29
C LEU A 544 -11.93 -13.31 -15.40
N VAL A 545 -12.39 -12.75 -14.28
CA VAL A 545 -11.52 -12.12 -13.27
C VAL A 545 -10.50 -13.13 -12.75
N ASN A 546 -10.96 -14.31 -12.33
CA ASN A 546 -10.07 -15.38 -11.89
C ASN A 546 -9.16 -15.89 -13.03
N LEU A 547 -9.66 -15.99 -14.26
CA LEU A 547 -8.88 -16.42 -15.42
C LEU A 547 -7.73 -15.44 -15.72
N VAL A 548 -8.01 -14.14 -15.65
CA VAL A 548 -7.02 -13.07 -15.81
C VAL A 548 -5.95 -13.16 -14.72
N GLY A 549 -6.36 -13.18 -13.45
CA GLY A 549 -5.43 -13.33 -12.32
C GLY A 549 -4.56 -14.59 -12.46
N PHE A 550 -5.17 -15.72 -12.83
CA PHE A 550 -4.47 -16.98 -13.04
C PHE A 550 -3.35 -16.86 -14.08
N HIS A 551 -3.64 -16.22 -15.22
CA HIS A 551 -2.68 -16.03 -16.30
C HIS A 551 -1.58 -15.02 -15.93
N LEU A 552 -1.87 -14.01 -15.11
CA LEU A 552 -0.86 -13.06 -14.63
C LEU A 552 0.14 -13.70 -13.67
N VAL A 553 -0.33 -14.47 -12.69
CA VAL A 553 0.56 -15.23 -11.78
C VAL A 553 1.45 -16.19 -12.58
N ARG A 554 0.89 -16.86 -13.57
CA ARG A 554 1.67 -17.71 -14.48
C ARG A 554 2.72 -16.91 -15.26
N LEU A 555 2.33 -15.76 -15.84
CA LEU A 555 3.26 -14.88 -16.55
C LEU A 555 4.44 -14.46 -15.66
N TYR A 556 4.19 -14.10 -14.39
CA TYR A 556 5.24 -13.76 -13.43
C TYR A 556 6.15 -14.96 -13.15
N ASN A 557 5.56 -16.12 -12.85
CA ASN A 557 6.32 -17.31 -12.53
C ASN A 557 7.21 -17.77 -13.69
N ASP A 558 6.68 -17.78 -14.92
CA ASP A 558 7.43 -18.13 -16.13
C ASP A 558 8.60 -17.14 -16.37
N PHE A 559 8.39 -15.84 -16.13
CA PHE A 559 9.42 -14.83 -16.34
C PHE A 559 10.53 -14.89 -15.29
N VAL A 560 10.17 -15.04 -14.01
CA VAL A 560 11.11 -14.96 -12.89
C VAL A 560 11.81 -16.29 -12.64
N PHE A 561 11.06 -17.39 -12.58
CA PHE A 561 11.59 -18.67 -12.15
C PHE A 561 12.00 -19.58 -13.31
N GLU A 562 11.28 -19.57 -14.43
CA GLU A 562 11.66 -20.41 -15.59
C GLU A 562 12.73 -19.74 -16.45
N GLN A 563 12.61 -18.43 -16.68
CA GLN A 563 13.58 -17.69 -17.50
C GLN A 563 14.73 -17.06 -16.70
N GLY A 564 14.67 -17.10 -15.36
CA GLY A 564 15.72 -16.57 -14.48
C GLY A 564 15.92 -15.06 -14.56
N ARG A 565 14.89 -14.30 -14.96
CA ARG A 565 14.95 -12.84 -15.10
C ARG A 565 14.43 -12.16 -13.85
N ASN A 566 15.01 -11.02 -13.50
CA ASN A 566 14.47 -10.22 -12.41
C ASN A 566 13.32 -9.33 -12.91
N ARG A 567 12.26 -9.22 -12.12
CA ARG A 567 11.09 -8.39 -12.42
C ARG A 567 10.42 -7.96 -11.12
N ASP A 568 9.92 -6.73 -11.09
CA ASP A 568 9.10 -6.25 -9.99
C ASP A 568 7.82 -7.10 -9.85
N PRO A 569 7.40 -7.45 -8.62
CA PRO A 569 6.21 -8.27 -8.35
C PRO A 569 4.90 -7.48 -8.48
N VAL A 570 4.83 -6.56 -9.44
CA VAL A 570 3.68 -5.68 -9.69
C VAL A 570 3.26 -5.83 -11.15
N PHE A 571 1.98 -6.13 -11.37
CA PHE A 571 1.37 -6.22 -12.70
C PHE A 571 0.91 -4.85 -13.20
N THR A 572 1.26 -4.56 -14.45
CA THR A 572 0.89 -3.31 -15.14
C THR A 572 -0.17 -3.56 -16.22
N VAL A 573 -0.70 -2.48 -16.80
CA VAL A 573 -1.64 -2.55 -17.92
C VAL A 573 -1.05 -3.33 -19.11
N GLU A 574 0.26 -3.22 -19.33
CA GLU A 574 0.98 -3.95 -20.38
C GLU A 574 0.94 -5.46 -20.16
N ASP A 575 1.05 -5.93 -18.92
CA ASP A 575 0.95 -7.37 -18.61
C ASP A 575 -0.45 -7.89 -18.88
N VAL A 576 -1.46 -7.13 -18.46
CA VAL A 576 -2.87 -7.46 -18.70
C VAL A 576 -3.13 -7.56 -20.21
N GLU A 577 -2.69 -6.57 -20.99
CA GLU A 577 -2.83 -6.60 -22.45
C GLU A 577 -2.00 -7.73 -23.09
N ALA A 578 -0.83 -8.05 -22.55
CA ALA A 578 0.02 -9.14 -23.05
C ALA A 578 -0.67 -10.51 -22.91
N ILE A 579 -1.37 -10.77 -21.79
CA ILE A 579 -2.05 -12.06 -21.59
C ILE A 579 -3.31 -12.17 -22.44
N VAL A 580 -4.13 -11.12 -22.55
CA VAL A 580 -5.40 -11.18 -23.30
C VAL A 580 -5.22 -11.13 -24.82
N LYS A 581 -4.02 -10.78 -25.32
CA LYS A 581 -3.67 -10.91 -26.73
C LYS A 581 -3.32 -12.35 -27.13
N LYS A 582 -2.92 -13.20 -26.18
CA LYS A 582 -2.51 -14.59 -26.46
C LYS A 582 -3.73 -15.45 -26.81
N PRO A 583 -3.66 -16.30 -27.85
CA PRO A 583 -4.73 -17.25 -28.18
C PRO A 583 -5.07 -18.21 -27.03
N GLU A 584 -4.06 -18.60 -26.25
CA GLU A 584 -4.18 -19.52 -25.11
C GLU A 584 -5.19 -19.05 -24.06
N PHE A 585 -5.29 -17.74 -23.84
CA PHE A 585 -6.26 -17.15 -22.91
C PHE A 585 -7.70 -17.51 -23.33
N PHE A 586 -8.02 -17.30 -24.60
CA PHE A 586 -9.35 -17.62 -25.15
C PHE A 586 -9.60 -19.11 -25.27
N GLN A 587 -8.57 -19.92 -25.54
CA GLN A 587 -8.69 -21.38 -25.54
C GLN A 587 -9.05 -21.91 -24.15
N ARG A 588 -8.38 -21.40 -23.11
CA ARG A 588 -8.65 -21.80 -21.73
C ARG A 588 -10.02 -21.31 -21.23
N GLY A 589 -10.45 -20.12 -21.69
CA GLY A 589 -11.77 -19.56 -21.45
C GLY A 589 -12.89 -20.10 -22.36
N SER A 590 -12.61 -21.03 -23.28
CA SER A 590 -13.54 -21.44 -24.35
C SER A 590 -14.91 -21.89 -23.84
N ASN A 591 -14.95 -22.63 -22.73
CA ASN A 591 -16.20 -23.09 -22.12
C ASN A 591 -17.12 -21.94 -21.67
N TYR A 592 -16.56 -20.81 -21.25
CA TYR A 592 -17.34 -19.61 -20.93
C TYR A 592 -17.85 -18.96 -22.21
N PHE A 593 -16.96 -18.65 -23.16
CA PHE A 593 -17.32 -17.92 -24.37
C PHE A 593 -18.32 -18.70 -25.25
N ASN A 594 -18.07 -19.99 -25.48
CA ASN A 594 -18.99 -20.87 -26.19
C ASN A 594 -20.32 -21.04 -25.44
N GLY A 595 -20.30 -21.00 -24.11
CA GLY A 595 -21.51 -21.09 -23.30
C GLY A 595 -22.42 -19.87 -23.49
N VAL A 596 -21.86 -18.66 -23.41
CA VAL A 596 -22.61 -17.41 -23.65
C VAL A 596 -23.11 -17.36 -25.09
N TRP A 597 -22.28 -17.74 -26.06
CA TRP A 597 -22.65 -17.76 -27.48
C TRP A 597 -23.72 -18.80 -27.82
N GLY A 598 -23.59 -20.01 -27.25
CA GLY A 598 -24.53 -21.11 -27.46
C GLY A 598 -25.91 -20.78 -26.89
N GLN A 599 -25.96 -20.16 -25.72
CA GLN A 599 -27.21 -19.71 -25.10
C GLN A 599 -27.95 -18.70 -25.98
N ALA A 600 -27.23 -17.76 -26.60
CA ALA A 600 -27.83 -16.82 -27.55
C ALA A 600 -28.36 -17.50 -28.84
N GLY A 601 -28.07 -18.78 -29.08
CA GLY A 601 -28.60 -19.54 -30.22
C GLY A 601 -29.61 -20.62 -29.81
N GLU A 602 -30.08 -20.63 -28.56
CA GLU A 602 -31.06 -21.60 -28.10
C GLU A 602 -32.37 -21.52 -28.88
N ASN A 603 -33.14 -22.61 -28.88
CA ASN A 603 -34.40 -22.76 -29.61
C ASN A 603 -34.30 -22.63 -31.14
N ASN A 604 -33.10 -22.83 -31.71
CA ASN A 604 -32.81 -22.65 -33.14
C ASN A 604 -33.10 -21.24 -33.68
N ASP A 605 -33.11 -20.23 -32.79
CA ASP A 605 -33.27 -18.83 -33.17
C ASP A 605 -31.89 -18.14 -33.19
N HIS A 606 -31.38 -17.89 -34.39
CA HIS A 606 -30.08 -17.21 -34.58
C HIS A 606 -30.16 -15.69 -34.50
N THR A 607 -31.35 -15.12 -34.25
CA THR A 607 -31.58 -13.67 -34.19
C THR A 607 -30.63 -12.97 -33.21
N GLN A 608 -30.49 -13.52 -31.99
CA GLN A 608 -29.61 -12.93 -30.98
C GLN A 608 -28.12 -13.04 -31.36
N GLN A 609 -27.68 -14.17 -31.93
CA GLN A 609 -26.32 -14.34 -32.42
C GLN A 609 -25.97 -13.34 -33.53
N ILE A 610 -26.90 -13.08 -34.45
CA ILE A 610 -26.74 -12.07 -35.51
C ILE A 610 -26.55 -10.69 -34.90
N ILE A 611 -27.40 -10.31 -33.93
CA ILE A 611 -27.30 -9.03 -33.21
C ILE A 611 -25.93 -8.90 -32.53
N LEU A 612 -25.49 -9.95 -31.82
CA LEU A 612 -24.19 -9.96 -31.15
C LEU A 612 -23.02 -9.78 -32.12
N THR A 613 -23.06 -10.39 -33.31
CA THR A 613 -22.02 -10.18 -34.34
C THR A 613 -21.92 -8.72 -34.77
N TYR A 614 -23.05 -8.03 -34.97
CA TYR A 614 -23.03 -6.60 -35.33
C TYR A 614 -22.59 -5.71 -34.17
N LEU A 615 -23.10 -5.95 -32.96
CA LEU A 615 -22.68 -5.24 -31.76
C LEU A 615 -21.18 -5.42 -31.49
N ALA A 616 -20.64 -6.61 -31.74
CA ALA A 616 -19.23 -6.89 -31.50
C ALA A 616 -18.28 -6.02 -32.34
N LYS A 617 -18.71 -5.64 -33.55
CA LYS A 617 -17.96 -4.78 -34.48
C LYS A 617 -18.04 -3.29 -34.14
N HIS A 618 -19.00 -2.88 -33.29
CA HIS A 618 -19.27 -1.46 -32.97
C HIS A 618 -19.08 -1.18 -31.47
N THR A 619 -17.88 -0.76 -31.07
CA THR A 619 -17.53 -0.53 -29.66
C THR A 619 -18.35 0.57 -28.97
N ALA A 620 -18.84 1.57 -29.72
CA ALA A 620 -19.74 2.61 -29.23
C ALA A 620 -21.19 2.14 -29.05
N GLY A 621 -21.50 0.89 -29.40
CA GLY A 621 -22.85 0.35 -29.44
C GLY A 621 -23.67 0.82 -30.64
N LEU A 622 -24.87 0.27 -30.77
CA LEU A 622 -25.81 0.57 -31.87
C LEU A 622 -27.19 0.91 -31.32
N THR A 623 -27.87 1.86 -31.95
CA THR A 623 -29.29 2.14 -31.71
C THR A 623 -30.18 1.06 -32.31
N VAL A 624 -31.43 0.97 -31.85
CA VAL A 624 -32.41 0.03 -32.41
C VAL A 624 -32.59 0.24 -33.92
N ASN A 625 -32.63 1.49 -34.39
CA ASN A 625 -32.78 1.78 -35.82
C ASN A 625 -31.57 1.31 -36.64
N GLU A 626 -30.34 1.58 -36.18
CA GLU A 626 -29.12 1.09 -36.83
C GLU A 626 -29.09 -0.46 -36.86
N LEU A 627 -29.50 -1.12 -35.78
CA LEU A 627 -29.60 -2.58 -35.73
C LEU A 627 -30.66 -3.13 -36.69
N THR A 628 -31.83 -2.50 -36.79
CA THR A 628 -32.88 -2.89 -37.75
C THR A 628 -32.36 -2.80 -39.19
N GLU A 629 -31.66 -1.72 -39.54
CA GLU A 629 -31.08 -1.54 -40.88
C GLU A 629 -29.99 -2.56 -41.21
N LEU A 630 -29.09 -2.85 -40.26
CA LEU A 630 -27.98 -3.78 -40.45
C LEU A 630 -28.42 -5.25 -40.48
N THR A 631 -29.32 -5.63 -39.58
CA THR A 631 -29.75 -7.03 -39.42
C THR A 631 -30.89 -7.42 -40.33
N ARG A 632 -31.70 -6.45 -40.79
CA ARG A 632 -32.98 -6.66 -41.49
C ARG A 632 -34.00 -7.47 -40.70
N ILE A 633 -33.85 -7.54 -39.38
CA ILE A 633 -34.82 -8.16 -38.46
C ILE A 633 -35.95 -7.15 -38.21
N ASP A 634 -37.20 -7.64 -38.14
CA ASP A 634 -38.34 -6.78 -37.79
C ASP A 634 -38.13 -6.14 -36.42
N LYS A 635 -38.59 -4.90 -36.27
CA LYS A 635 -38.38 -4.12 -35.04
C LYS A 635 -38.94 -4.82 -33.79
N THR A 636 -40.04 -5.55 -33.92
CA THR A 636 -40.67 -6.26 -32.79
C THR A 636 -39.84 -7.46 -32.34
N ASP A 637 -39.36 -8.27 -33.27
CA ASP A 637 -38.50 -9.42 -32.97
C ASP A 637 -37.10 -8.98 -32.49
N LEU A 638 -36.56 -7.89 -33.07
CA LEU A 638 -35.33 -7.26 -32.60
C LEU A 638 -35.45 -6.81 -31.14
N GLN A 639 -36.53 -6.13 -30.78
CA GLN A 639 -36.73 -5.66 -29.40
C GLN A 639 -36.81 -6.84 -28.42
N LYS A 640 -37.56 -7.90 -28.76
CA LYS A 640 -37.63 -9.11 -27.93
C LYS A 640 -36.26 -9.76 -27.73
N ALA A 641 -35.45 -9.83 -28.79
CA ALA A 641 -34.10 -10.37 -28.72
C ALA A 641 -33.18 -9.51 -27.85
N LEU A 642 -33.27 -8.17 -27.96
CA LEU A 642 -32.52 -7.24 -27.11
C LEU A 642 -32.92 -7.36 -25.64
N ASP A 643 -34.21 -7.38 -25.33
CA ASP A 643 -34.73 -7.55 -23.96
C ASP A 643 -34.26 -8.87 -23.34
N THR A 644 -34.16 -9.93 -24.16
CA THR A 644 -33.68 -11.25 -23.72
C THR A 644 -32.18 -11.22 -23.43
N LEU A 645 -31.37 -10.64 -24.33
CA LEU A 645 -29.94 -10.49 -24.13
C LEU A 645 -29.58 -9.58 -22.94
N GLU A 646 -30.38 -8.54 -22.69
CA GLU A 646 -30.21 -7.65 -21.53
C GLU A 646 -30.53 -8.37 -20.23
N ARG A 647 -31.67 -9.09 -20.19
CA ARG A 647 -32.09 -9.86 -19.01
C ARG A 647 -31.06 -10.92 -18.61
N HIS A 648 -30.35 -11.49 -19.59
CA HIS A 648 -29.26 -12.45 -19.38
C HIS A 648 -27.88 -11.82 -19.17
N ASP A 649 -27.76 -10.51 -18.95
CA ASP A 649 -26.48 -9.85 -18.67
C ASP A 649 -25.45 -9.98 -19.82
N VAL A 650 -25.91 -10.08 -21.07
CA VAL A 650 -25.03 -10.15 -22.25
C VAL A 650 -24.79 -8.77 -22.85
N ILE A 651 -25.85 -7.96 -22.94
CA ILE A 651 -25.83 -6.59 -23.47
C ILE A 651 -26.40 -5.59 -22.47
N VAL A 652 -26.07 -4.32 -22.65
CA VAL A 652 -26.61 -3.21 -21.85
C VAL A 652 -26.98 -2.04 -22.75
N GLU A 653 -28.06 -1.35 -22.42
CA GLU A 653 -28.41 -0.07 -23.02
C GLU A 653 -27.72 1.09 -22.29
N ASN A 654 -27.09 1.99 -23.04
CA ASN A 654 -26.61 3.26 -22.53
C ASN A 654 -26.98 4.38 -23.49
N GLN A 655 -27.78 5.35 -23.03
CA GLN A 655 -28.21 6.51 -23.83
C GLN A 655 -28.80 6.13 -25.20
N GLY A 656 -29.66 5.10 -25.26
CA GLY A 656 -30.27 4.64 -26.52
C GLY A 656 -29.38 3.76 -27.40
N ARG A 657 -28.17 3.40 -26.95
CA ARG A 657 -27.25 2.51 -27.67
C ARG A 657 -27.00 1.22 -26.91
N TRP A 658 -27.20 0.10 -27.59
CA TRP A 658 -26.94 -1.24 -27.08
C TRP A 658 -25.49 -1.64 -27.32
N LYS A 659 -24.85 -2.28 -26.33
CA LYS A 659 -23.49 -2.80 -26.45
C LYS A 659 -23.32 -4.10 -25.67
N ILE A 660 -22.35 -4.92 -26.09
CA ILE A 660 -21.92 -6.10 -25.32
C ILE A 660 -21.27 -5.62 -24.02
N ILE A 661 -21.68 -6.19 -22.89
CA ILE A 661 -21.19 -5.80 -21.56
C ILE A 661 -19.72 -6.18 -21.37
N VAL A 662 -19.40 -7.45 -21.64
CA VAL A 662 -18.07 -8.02 -21.37
C VAL A 662 -17.17 -7.84 -22.60
N GLU A 663 -16.18 -6.96 -22.49
CA GLU A 663 -15.26 -6.63 -23.58
C GLU A 663 -14.45 -7.85 -24.05
N LEU A 664 -14.04 -8.75 -23.17
CA LEU A 664 -13.37 -10.00 -23.58
C LEU A 664 -14.27 -10.91 -24.41
N PHE A 665 -15.58 -10.97 -24.12
CA PHE A 665 -16.53 -11.72 -24.96
C PHE A 665 -16.68 -11.04 -26.33
N ARG A 666 -16.79 -9.71 -26.37
CA ARG A 666 -16.81 -8.94 -27.62
C ARG A 666 -15.60 -9.25 -28.51
N ARG A 667 -14.38 -9.20 -27.93
CA ARG A 667 -13.12 -9.53 -28.64
C ARG A 667 -13.12 -10.97 -29.17
N TRP A 668 -13.65 -11.90 -28.39
CA TRP A 668 -13.76 -13.29 -28.81
C TRP A 668 -14.75 -13.46 -29.98
N VAL A 669 -15.91 -12.80 -29.95
CA VAL A 669 -16.90 -12.83 -31.04
C VAL A 669 -16.29 -12.29 -32.33
N VAL A 670 -15.64 -11.12 -32.30
CA VAL A 670 -14.97 -10.54 -33.49
C VAL A 670 -13.94 -11.48 -34.09
N LYS A 671 -13.19 -12.21 -33.25
CA LYS A 671 -12.14 -13.13 -33.71
C LYS A 671 -12.70 -14.44 -34.28
N THR A 672 -13.83 -14.92 -33.75
CA THR A 672 -14.38 -16.24 -34.06
C THR A 672 -15.43 -16.17 -35.17
N TYR A 673 -16.18 -15.07 -35.24
CA TYR A 673 -17.27 -14.81 -36.17
C TYR A 673 -17.05 -13.45 -36.87
N PRO A 674 -16.10 -13.39 -37.83
CA PRO A 674 -15.61 -12.13 -38.40
C PRO A 674 -16.60 -11.32 -39.24
#